data_AF-A0A4R8Q8N2-F1
#
_entry.id   AF-A0A4R8Q8N2-F1
#
_cell.length_a   1.000
_cell.length_b   1.000
_cell.length_c   1.000
_cell.angle_alpha   90.00
_cell.angle_beta   90.00
_cell.angle_gamma   90.00
#
_symmetry.space_group_name_H-M   'P 1'
#
loop_
_entity.id
_entity.type
_entity.pdbx_description
1 polymer ?
#
loop_
_entity_poly.entity_id
_entity_poly.type
_entity_poly.pdbx_seq_one_letter_code
_entity_poly.pdbx_strand_id
1 'polypeptide(L)'
;MPNAGRVLAKGLGIDVDARYRNEPREAVQSAASSLDSADYYYEDEPTVKEFLLAHRPTGAGTLRYIKSLFPFWSWIFHYNATWLLGDIIAGVTVGFVVIPQGMAYALLAQLSPEYGLYTSFVGFLLYWAFATSKDITIGTVAVMSQLVGNIVLRVQDTHPQYEAPQIAQALAVISGAVLLGIGLVRLGWIVEFIPLVAITSFMTGAAISIAAGQVPALLGITGVNTRGATYLVIIDTLKALPRAKLDAAMGLTALFLLYAIRSFCNFMSERQPARRKFWFFMSTLRMAFVILLYVLISWLVNRNVNWDAKKARFRILGKVPGGFQHAGVPKIDTGLLSAVAPDLPVTIIVLIIEHIAISKSFGRINNYVINPSQELVAVGFTNLFGPFLGAYPATGSFSRTAIKSKAGVRTPLAGIFTAVIVLLALYALTSVFFYIPMASLAGLIIHAVGDLITPPKVVYQFWEVSPIEVFIFFGGVILTIFTDIEKGIYLTMCASAALLLVRLAKAKGHFLGRVKVYRHSKDTIGRRAPFNDQGDAVDGPSREAYVPLKKDDATNPVVDVQSPYPGVFVYRFGEGFNYTNQAHYMDGLVEYVMKHSRRTILDRYEKLGDRPWNDPGPRRGAKIDLEDTRPILRAVILDCSAVNNIDVTSIQGLVDVRGQLDHYAEPEAVEWHFAHVNNRWTRRALAVAGFGFPSVKDEHLGRWKPVYSFAPVDAASADQGPHIASQRSRDEEDAISPSKGVDEGAARRGDGKLAALQGLNRPFFHIDVAAAVESAVANAETKDEVSPTNSILKSG
;
A
#
# COMPACT_ATOMS: atom_id res chain seq x y z
N MET A 1 -24.51 32.03 -7.26
CA MET A 1 -25.49 30.99 -7.63
C MET A 1 -25.86 30.05 -6.46
N PRO A 2 -26.35 30.51 -5.28
CA PRO A 2 -26.65 29.59 -4.17
C PRO A 2 -27.98 28.83 -4.31
N ASN A 3 -28.90 29.31 -5.16
CA ASN A 3 -30.30 28.84 -5.16
C ASN A 3 -30.62 27.75 -6.19
N ALA A 4 -29.79 27.53 -7.21
CA ALA A 4 -30.08 26.55 -8.27
C ALA A 4 -30.17 25.12 -7.73
N GLY A 5 -29.28 24.74 -6.82
CA GLY A 5 -29.28 23.40 -6.20
C GLY A 5 -30.47 23.15 -5.28
N ARG A 6 -30.90 24.16 -4.50
CA ARG A 6 -32.09 24.05 -3.65
C ARG A 6 -33.38 23.98 -4.47
N VAL A 7 -33.45 24.73 -5.58
CA VAL A 7 -34.59 24.69 -6.50
C VAL A 7 -34.67 23.35 -7.21
N LEU A 8 -33.54 22.79 -7.67
CA LEU A 8 -33.47 21.43 -8.24
C LEU A 8 -33.86 20.36 -7.22
N ALA A 9 -33.35 20.44 -5.99
CA ALA A 9 -33.71 19.52 -4.92
C ALA A 9 -35.23 19.55 -4.65
N LYS A 10 -35.80 20.75 -4.51
CA LYS A 10 -37.24 20.93 -4.33
C LYS A 10 -38.05 20.41 -5.54
N GLY A 11 -37.56 20.61 -6.76
CA GLY A 11 -38.17 20.09 -7.99
C GLY A 11 -38.14 18.56 -8.10
N LEU A 12 -37.16 17.91 -7.45
CA LEU A 12 -37.03 16.45 -7.36
C LEU A 12 -37.68 15.87 -6.09
N GLY A 13 -38.40 16.68 -5.31
CA GLY A 13 -39.02 16.25 -4.05
C GLY A 13 -38.04 16.00 -2.91
N ILE A 14 -36.78 16.44 -3.05
CA ILE A 14 -35.74 16.28 -2.03
C ILE A 14 -35.84 17.44 -1.05
N ASP A 15 -36.19 17.12 0.19
CA ASP A 15 -36.11 18.08 1.29
C ASP A 15 -34.68 18.12 1.88
N VAL A 16 -33.95 19.18 1.51
CA VAL A 16 -32.59 19.45 1.98
C VAL A 16 -32.52 19.81 3.47
N ASP A 17 -33.62 20.26 4.06
CA ASP A 17 -33.67 20.69 5.47
C ASP A 17 -34.32 19.64 6.38
N ALA A 18 -34.88 18.54 5.83
CA ALA A 18 -35.46 17.42 6.59
C ALA A 18 -34.55 16.93 7.71
N ARG A 19 -33.24 16.86 7.43
CA ARG A 19 -32.20 16.43 8.36
C ARG A 19 -32.03 17.31 9.60
N TYR A 20 -32.40 18.59 9.53
CA TYR A 20 -32.30 19.53 10.65
C TYR A 20 -33.52 19.53 11.56
N ARG A 21 -34.64 18.94 11.13
CA ARG A 21 -35.88 18.92 11.93
C ARG A 21 -35.77 18.01 13.15
N ASN A 22 -34.93 16.98 13.07
CA ASN A 22 -34.75 16.00 14.15
C ASN A 22 -33.64 16.42 15.14
N GLU A 23 -32.96 17.54 14.91
CA GLU A 23 -31.96 18.05 15.84
C GLU A 23 -32.65 18.78 17.01
N PRO A 24 -32.45 18.37 18.26
CA PRO A 24 -33.02 19.04 19.43
C PRO A 24 -32.22 20.31 19.76
N ARG A 25 -32.30 21.32 18.88
CA ARG A 25 -31.50 22.55 18.95
C ARG A 25 -31.69 23.31 20.25
N GLU A 26 -32.92 23.40 20.74
CA GLU A 26 -33.24 24.12 21.98
C GLU A 26 -32.60 23.45 23.20
N ALA A 27 -32.67 22.11 23.30
CA ALA A 27 -32.04 21.37 24.41
C ALA A 27 -30.51 21.48 24.36
N VAL A 28 -29.92 21.38 23.17
CA VAL A 28 -28.47 21.53 22.99
C VAL A 28 -28.01 22.96 23.26
N GLN A 29 -28.80 23.96 22.87
CA GLN A 29 -28.49 25.37 23.10
C GLN A 29 -28.68 25.77 24.57
N SER A 30 -29.68 25.21 25.25
CA SER A 30 -29.85 25.33 26.70
C SER A 30 -28.66 24.72 27.45
N ALA A 31 -28.22 23.52 27.07
CA ALA A 31 -27.05 22.88 27.66
C ALA A 31 -25.73 23.60 27.33
N ALA A 32 -25.65 24.30 26.20
CA ALA A 32 -24.51 25.16 25.87
C ALA A 32 -24.52 26.46 26.71
N SER A 33 -25.69 27.05 26.94
CA SER A 33 -25.83 28.31 27.69
C SER A 33 -25.51 28.20 29.19
N SER A 34 -25.51 26.99 29.77
CA SER A 34 -25.10 26.75 31.16
C SER A 34 -23.58 26.74 31.36
N LEU A 35 -22.80 26.82 30.28
CA LEU A 35 -21.33 26.83 30.29
C LEU A 35 -20.81 28.27 30.17
N ASP A 36 -20.92 29.05 31.24
CA ASP A 36 -20.70 30.53 31.24
C ASP A 36 -19.20 30.95 31.12
N SER A 37 -18.27 29.99 31.22
CA SER A 37 -16.81 30.24 31.30
C SER A 37 -15.96 29.64 30.17
N ALA A 38 -16.58 29.02 29.16
CA ALA A 38 -15.87 28.35 28.06
C ALA A 38 -16.29 28.85 26.68
N ASP A 39 -15.33 28.99 25.77
CA ASP A 39 -15.58 29.34 24.37
C ASP A 39 -16.30 28.18 23.65
N TYR A 40 -17.46 28.50 23.06
CA TYR A 40 -18.27 27.54 22.32
C TYR A 40 -17.72 27.25 20.92
N TYR A 41 -17.71 25.99 20.54
CA TYR A 41 -17.44 25.56 19.17
C TYR A 41 -18.67 24.87 18.59
N TYR A 42 -19.13 25.36 17.44
CA TYR A 42 -20.18 24.72 16.63
C TYR A 42 -19.52 24.10 15.41
N GLU A 43 -19.71 22.79 15.23
CA GLU A 43 -19.14 22.08 14.09
C GLU A 43 -19.95 22.37 12.82
N ASP A 44 -19.34 23.05 11.86
CA ASP A 44 -19.90 23.27 10.52
C ASP A 44 -19.79 22.01 9.65
N GLU A 45 -20.79 21.76 8.81
CA GLU A 45 -20.77 20.65 7.86
C GLU A 45 -19.75 20.88 6.73
N PRO A 46 -18.94 19.87 6.35
CA PRO A 46 -18.07 19.97 5.18
C PRO A 46 -18.90 20.08 3.90
N THR A 47 -18.57 21.06 3.04
CA THR A 47 -19.27 21.29 1.77
C THR A 47 -18.52 20.69 0.56
N VAL A 48 -19.26 20.29 -0.48
CA VAL A 48 -18.65 19.85 -1.75
C VAL A 48 -17.83 20.98 -2.38
N LYS A 49 -18.26 22.24 -2.19
CA LYS A 49 -17.52 23.42 -2.63
C LYS A 49 -16.16 23.51 -1.94
N GLU A 50 -16.09 23.38 -0.62
CA GLU A 50 -14.81 23.33 0.11
C GLU A 50 -13.94 22.18 -0.38
N PHE A 51 -14.51 20.99 -0.57
CA PHE A 51 -13.77 19.83 -1.09
C PHE A 51 -13.16 20.12 -2.46
N LEU A 52 -13.93 20.65 -3.41
CA LEU A 52 -13.42 20.99 -4.75
C LEU A 52 -12.40 22.12 -4.70
N LEU A 53 -12.60 23.12 -3.85
CA LEU A 53 -11.66 24.23 -3.66
C LEU A 53 -10.33 23.76 -3.04
N ALA A 54 -10.37 22.80 -2.11
CA ALA A 54 -9.19 22.20 -1.52
C ALA A 54 -8.33 21.43 -2.55
N HIS A 55 -8.94 20.93 -3.63
CA HIS A 55 -8.26 20.22 -4.72
C HIS A 55 -7.90 21.13 -5.90
N ARG A 56 -8.21 22.43 -5.85
CA ARG A 56 -7.85 23.37 -6.92
C ARG A 56 -6.32 23.54 -6.95
N PRO A 57 -5.67 23.36 -8.11
CA PRO A 57 -4.23 23.57 -8.21
C PRO A 57 -3.91 25.04 -7.93
N THR A 58 -3.06 25.28 -6.93
CA THR A 58 -2.49 26.61 -6.68
C THR A 58 -1.34 26.87 -7.65
N GLY A 59 -1.07 28.14 -7.98
CA GLY A 59 0.07 28.48 -8.85
C GLY A 59 1.40 27.97 -8.29
N ALA A 60 1.60 28.12 -6.97
CA ALA A 60 2.73 27.56 -6.24
C ALA A 60 2.77 26.02 -6.29
N GLY A 61 1.62 25.36 -6.19
CA GLY A 61 1.50 23.90 -6.33
C GLY A 61 1.88 23.41 -7.72
N THR A 62 1.46 24.13 -8.77
CA THR A 62 1.79 23.81 -10.16
C THR A 62 3.29 23.97 -10.43
N LEU A 63 3.90 25.06 -9.94
CA LEU A 63 5.34 25.26 -10.05
C LEU A 63 6.12 24.18 -9.29
N ARG A 64 5.67 23.82 -8.07
CA ARG A 64 6.26 22.71 -7.29
C ARG A 64 6.15 21.38 -8.02
N TYR A 65 5.01 21.12 -8.66
CA TYR A 65 4.82 19.92 -9.47
C TYR A 65 5.79 19.87 -10.66
N ILE A 66 5.89 20.94 -11.46
CA ILE A 66 6.83 21.01 -12.59
C ILE A 66 8.28 20.82 -12.10
N LYS A 67 8.67 21.49 -11.02
CA LYS A 67 10.02 21.31 -10.42
C LYS A 67 10.24 19.87 -9.96
N SER A 68 9.22 19.21 -9.42
CA SER A 68 9.31 17.82 -8.96
C SER A 68 9.40 16.79 -10.10
N LEU A 69 9.06 17.15 -11.34
CA LEU A 69 9.23 16.28 -12.52
C LEU A 69 10.70 16.13 -12.93
N PHE A 70 11.56 17.06 -12.53
CA PHE A 70 12.98 17.04 -12.86
C PHE A 70 13.84 17.05 -11.58
N PRO A 71 13.96 15.91 -10.86
CA PRO A 71 14.68 15.83 -9.60
C PRO A 71 16.15 16.27 -9.68
N PHE A 72 16.78 16.19 -10.87
CA PHE A 72 18.18 16.56 -11.05
C PHE A 72 18.50 18.01 -10.66
N TRP A 73 17.54 18.93 -10.78
CA TRP A 73 17.71 20.34 -10.37
C TRP A 73 18.08 20.52 -8.90
N SER A 74 17.73 19.56 -8.04
CA SER A 74 18.04 19.62 -6.61
C SER A 74 19.53 19.36 -6.29
N TRP A 75 20.22 18.58 -7.12
CA TRP A 75 21.59 18.13 -6.81
C TRP A 75 22.63 18.50 -7.87
N ILE A 76 22.24 18.86 -9.11
CA ILE A 76 23.21 19.13 -10.19
C ILE A 76 24.14 20.31 -9.87
N PHE A 77 23.65 21.34 -9.17
CA PHE A 77 24.46 22.49 -8.74
C PHE A 77 25.32 22.22 -7.50
N HIS A 78 25.11 21.08 -6.83
CA HIS A 78 25.89 20.63 -5.68
C HIS A 78 26.90 19.53 -6.08
N TYR A 79 27.02 19.24 -7.38
CA TYR A 79 27.86 18.19 -7.91
C TYR A 79 29.35 18.56 -7.77
N ASN A 80 30.16 17.62 -7.26
CA ASN A 80 31.58 17.84 -6.95
C ASN A 80 32.48 16.75 -7.56
N ALA A 81 33.79 17.00 -7.57
CA ALA A 81 34.79 16.10 -8.17
C ALA A 81 34.84 14.71 -7.52
N THR A 82 34.55 14.61 -6.21
CA THR A 82 34.48 13.30 -5.52
C THR A 82 33.29 12.48 -6.00
N TRP A 83 32.16 13.14 -6.28
CA TRP A 83 30.99 12.50 -6.88
C TRP A 83 31.26 12.06 -8.31
N LEU A 84 31.91 12.92 -9.10
CA LEU A 84 32.35 12.62 -10.45
C LEU A 84 33.20 11.33 -10.49
N LEU A 85 34.22 11.23 -9.64
CA LEU A 85 35.08 10.05 -9.60
C LEU A 85 34.30 8.78 -9.23
N GLY A 86 33.41 8.87 -8.24
CA GLY A 86 32.53 7.75 -7.85
C GLY A 86 31.59 7.31 -8.97
N ASP A 87 31.00 8.27 -9.68
CA ASP A 87 30.08 8.02 -10.79
C ASP A 87 30.79 7.46 -12.03
N ILE A 88 32.03 7.89 -12.32
CA ILE A 88 32.87 7.32 -13.37
C ILE A 88 33.22 5.86 -13.05
N ILE A 89 33.72 5.59 -11.83
CA ILE A 89 34.09 4.22 -11.41
C ILE A 89 32.87 3.29 -11.50
N ALA A 90 31.73 3.73 -10.95
CA ALA A 90 30.49 2.96 -11.00
C ALA A 90 30.01 2.78 -12.45
N GLY A 91 30.03 3.85 -13.25
CA GLY A 91 29.55 3.84 -14.63
C GLY A 91 30.37 2.93 -15.55
N VAL A 92 31.70 2.97 -15.45
CA VAL A 92 32.62 2.10 -16.19
C VAL A 92 32.47 0.64 -15.77
N THR A 93 32.37 0.38 -14.46
CA THR A 93 32.18 -0.98 -13.92
C THR A 93 30.89 -1.62 -14.47
N VAL A 94 29.78 -0.88 -14.44
CA VAL A 94 28.51 -1.34 -15.02
C VAL A 94 28.58 -1.45 -16.54
N GLY A 95 29.29 -0.55 -17.21
CA GLY A 95 29.50 -0.55 -18.66
C GLY A 95 30.10 -1.84 -19.20
N PHE A 96 31.13 -2.36 -18.53
CA PHE A 96 31.72 -3.65 -18.93
C PHE A 96 30.79 -4.84 -18.71
N VAL A 97 29.95 -4.78 -17.67
CA VAL A 97 29.02 -5.86 -17.34
C VAL A 97 27.81 -5.87 -18.27
N VAL A 98 27.31 -4.70 -18.66
CA VAL A 98 26.07 -4.58 -19.43
C VAL A 98 26.24 -4.95 -20.90
N ILE A 99 27.42 -4.79 -21.51
CA ILE A 99 27.64 -5.11 -22.94
C ILE A 99 27.27 -6.57 -23.24
N PRO A 100 27.91 -7.58 -22.62
CA PRO A 100 27.57 -8.97 -22.91
C PRO A 100 26.16 -9.34 -22.42
N GLN A 101 25.72 -8.84 -21.28
CA GLN A 101 24.37 -9.09 -20.77
C GLN A 101 23.29 -8.54 -21.71
N GLY A 102 23.49 -7.35 -22.24
CA GLY A 102 22.57 -6.66 -23.13
C GLY A 102 22.30 -7.48 -24.38
N MET A 103 23.37 -7.92 -25.05
CA MET A 103 23.31 -8.79 -26.22
C MET A 103 22.64 -10.13 -25.90
N ALA A 104 22.97 -10.74 -24.76
CA ALA A 104 22.38 -11.99 -24.30
C ALA A 104 20.86 -11.87 -24.12
N TYR A 105 20.40 -10.77 -23.53
CA TYR A 105 18.98 -10.53 -23.28
C TYR A 105 18.21 -10.17 -24.55
N ALA A 106 18.80 -9.47 -25.51
CA ALA A 106 18.15 -9.24 -26.81
C ALA A 106 17.81 -10.56 -27.52
N LEU A 107 18.72 -11.55 -27.45
CA LEU A 107 18.46 -12.89 -27.98
C LEU A 107 17.32 -13.61 -27.24
N LEU A 108 17.13 -13.34 -25.94
CA LEU A 108 15.95 -13.84 -25.21
C LEU A 108 14.64 -13.24 -25.72
N ALA A 109 14.70 -12.00 -26.22
CA ALA A 109 13.58 -11.25 -26.79
C ALA A 109 13.31 -11.53 -28.28
N GLN A 110 13.98 -12.52 -28.89
CA GLN A 110 13.91 -12.79 -30.33
C GLN A 110 14.37 -11.61 -31.21
N LEU A 111 15.30 -10.81 -30.69
CA LEU A 111 15.89 -9.68 -31.39
C LEU A 111 17.39 -9.92 -31.65
N SER A 112 17.91 -9.23 -32.64
CA SER A 112 19.35 -9.23 -32.90
C SER A 112 20.12 -8.59 -31.71
N PRO A 113 21.37 -9.01 -31.44
CA PRO A 113 22.14 -8.58 -30.26
C PRO A 113 22.26 -7.06 -30.06
N GLU A 114 22.34 -6.31 -31.16
CA GLU A 114 22.46 -4.84 -31.17
C GLU A 114 21.28 -4.13 -30.49
N TYR A 115 20.07 -4.67 -30.58
CA TYR A 115 18.89 -4.13 -29.88
C TYR A 115 19.09 -4.10 -28.37
N GLY A 116 19.90 -5.01 -27.83
CA GLY A 116 20.25 -5.04 -26.42
C GLY A 116 21.20 -3.92 -26.01
N LEU A 117 22.12 -3.55 -26.91
CA LEU A 117 23.02 -2.42 -26.72
C LEU A 117 22.26 -1.08 -26.88
N TYR A 118 21.37 -0.98 -27.86
CA TYR A 118 20.50 0.19 -28.05
C TYR A 118 19.63 0.44 -26.80
N THR A 119 18.94 -0.60 -26.34
CA THR A 119 18.07 -0.52 -25.15
C THR A 119 18.83 -0.15 -23.89
N SER A 120 20.03 -0.70 -23.72
CA SER A 120 20.90 -0.33 -22.60
C SER A 120 21.36 1.13 -22.69
N PHE A 121 21.85 1.56 -23.86
CA PHE A 121 22.28 2.94 -24.09
C PHE A 121 21.18 3.95 -23.75
N VAL A 122 19.97 3.77 -24.28
CA VAL A 122 18.82 4.66 -24.02
C VAL A 122 18.50 4.69 -22.52
N GLY A 123 18.39 3.51 -21.89
CA GLY A 123 18.04 3.43 -20.47
C GLY A 123 19.01 4.18 -19.57
N PHE A 124 20.30 4.07 -19.85
CA PHE A 124 21.33 4.79 -19.09
C PHE A 124 21.36 6.29 -19.38
N LEU A 125 21.10 6.71 -20.62
CA LEU A 125 21.14 8.10 -21.03
C LEU A 125 19.93 8.90 -20.52
N LEU A 126 18.72 8.32 -20.55
CA LEU A 126 17.49 9.07 -20.25
C LEU A 126 17.13 9.08 -18.76
N TYR A 127 17.56 8.07 -17.99
CA TYR A 127 17.09 7.88 -16.62
C TYR A 127 17.44 9.05 -15.67
N TRP A 128 18.66 9.59 -15.75
CA TRP A 128 19.17 10.55 -14.75
C TRP A 128 18.34 11.84 -14.63
N ALA A 129 17.66 12.25 -15.70
CA ALA A 129 16.86 13.48 -15.73
C ALA A 129 15.58 13.38 -14.90
N PHE A 130 14.99 12.18 -14.80
CA PHE A 130 13.71 11.96 -14.13
C PHE A 130 13.84 11.12 -12.86
N ALA A 131 15.00 10.49 -12.63
CA ALA A 131 15.23 9.54 -11.54
C ALA A 131 15.21 10.18 -10.14
N THR A 132 14.69 9.41 -9.18
CA THR A 132 14.90 9.61 -7.74
C THR A 132 15.89 8.59 -7.15
N SER A 133 16.11 7.45 -7.81
CA SER A 133 17.15 6.49 -7.44
C SER A 133 18.48 6.76 -8.14
N LYS A 134 19.55 6.89 -7.35
CA LYS A 134 20.93 6.96 -7.87
C LYS A 134 21.48 5.59 -8.27
N ASP A 135 20.97 4.53 -7.65
CA ASP A 135 21.53 3.18 -7.76
C ASP A 135 20.99 2.43 -8.98
N ILE A 136 19.73 2.70 -9.37
CA ILE A 136 19.09 1.95 -10.45
C ILE A 136 19.86 2.09 -11.78
N THR A 137 19.75 0.99 -12.55
CA THR A 137 20.24 0.86 -13.91
C THR A 137 19.09 0.39 -14.81
N ILE A 138 18.54 1.30 -15.61
CA ILE A 138 17.53 0.94 -16.62
C ILE A 138 18.23 0.36 -17.86
N GLY A 139 17.71 -0.75 -18.37
CA GLY A 139 18.11 -1.30 -19.66
C GLY A 139 17.45 -2.66 -19.88
N THR A 140 18.12 -3.56 -20.58
CA THR A 140 17.61 -4.91 -20.79
C THR A 140 17.68 -5.76 -19.53
N VAL A 141 16.63 -6.54 -19.28
CA VAL A 141 16.55 -7.49 -18.16
C VAL A 141 16.10 -8.85 -18.70
N ALA A 142 16.61 -9.93 -18.12
CA ALA A 142 16.35 -11.29 -18.57
C ALA A 142 14.84 -11.60 -18.60
N VAL A 143 14.11 -11.24 -17.56
CA VAL A 143 12.69 -11.56 -17.43
C VAL A 143 11.83 -10.76 -18.40
N MET A 144 12.04 -9.43 -18.47
CA MET A 144 11.35 -8.60 -19.46
C MET A 144 11.66 -9.05 -20.89
N SER A 145 12.90 -9.44 -21.18
CA SER A 145 13.28 -9.93 -22.51
C SER A 145 12.66 -11.28 -22.83
N GLN A 146 12.55 -12.18 -21.85
CA GLN A 146 11.84 -13.45 -22.01
C GLN A 146 10.36 -13.21 -22.36
N LEU A 147 9.70 -12.32 -21.62
CA LEU A 147 8.31 -11.93 -21.86
C LEU A 147 8.12 -11.35 -23.27
N VAL A 148 8.96 -10.38 -23.67
CA VAL A 148 8.94 -9.81 -25.02
C VAL A 148 9.11 -10.90 -26.08
N GLY A 149 10.05 -11.83 -25.88
CA GLY A 149 10.27 -12.93 -26.81
C GLY A 149 9.07 -13.85 -26.97
N ASN A 150 8.36 -14.15 -25.88
CA ASN A 150 7.13 -14.94 -25.92
C ASN A 150 6.01 -14.21 -26.68
N ILE A 151 5.86 -12.90 -26.44
CA ILE A 151 4.89 -12.05 -27.13
C ILE A 151 5.19 -11.96 -28.62
N VAL A 152 6.46 -11.75 -29.00
CA VAL A 152 6.92 -11.73 -30.39
C VAL A 152 6.51 -13.01 -31.10
N LEU A 153 6.82 -14.18 -30.54
CA LEU A 153 6.48 -15.46 -31.15
C LEU A 153 4.96 -15.64 -31.31
N ARG A 154 4.19 -15.37 -30.25
CA ARG A 154 2.72 -15.46 -30.27
C ARG A 154 2.10 -14.56 -31.34
N VAL A 155 2.59 -13.33 -31.46
CA VAL A 155 2.11 -12.38 -32.46
C VAL A 155 2.54 -12.82 -33.86
N GLN A 156 3.77 -13.31 -34.06
CA GLN A 156 4.21 -13.81 -35.37
C GLN A 156 3.46 -15.06 -35.82
N ASP A 157 3.09 -15.95 -34.90
CA ASP A 157 2.29 -17.14 -35.20
C ASP A 157 0.88 -16.77 -35.70
N THR A 158 0.31 -15.68 -35.20
CA THR A 158 -1.04 -15.21 -35.57
C THR A 158 -1.04 -14.14 -36.67
N HIS A 159 0.03 -13.35 -36.75
CA HIS A 159 0.20 -12.20 -37.64
C HIS A 159 1.64 -12.20 -38.21
N PRO A 160 1.95 -13.10 -39.17
CA PRO A 160 3.31 -13.27 -39.69
C PRO A 160 3.88 -12.05 -40.42
N GLN A 161 3.05 -11.06 -40.76
CA GLN A 161 3.47 -9.83 -41.43
C GLN A 161 4.33 -8.92 -40.55
N TYR A 162 4.28 -9.06 -39.22
CA TYR A 162 5.01 -8.20 -38.31
C TYR A 162 6.37 -8.80 -37.94
N GLU A 163 7.41 -7.98 -38.07
CA GLU A 163 8.75 -8.39 -37.67
C GLU A 163 8.93 -8.27 -36.15
N ALA A 164 9.81 -9.10 -35.58
CA ALA A 164 10.10 -9.10 -34.14
C ALA A 164 10.44 -7.70 -33.57
N PRO A 165 11.29 -6.87 -34.22
CA PRO A 165 11.57 -5.52 -33.74
C PRO A 165 10.34 -4.62 -33.71
N GLN A 166 9.43 -4.73 -34.68
CA GLN A 166 8.23 -3.90 -34.75
C GLN A 166 7.30 -4.20 -33.57
N ILE A 167 7.09 -5.49 -33.27
CA ILE A 167 6.26 -5.94 -32.14
C ILE A 167 6.86 -5.45 -30.81
N ALA A 168 8.17 -5.64 -30.63
CA ALA A 168 8.85 -5.24 -29.41
C ALA A 168 8.84 -3.71 -29.21
N GLN A 169 9.06 -2.94 -30.27
CA GLN A 169 9.00 -1.47 -30.23
C GLN A 169 7.57 -0.96 -29.93
N ALA A 170 6.55 -1.55 -30.56
CA ALA A 170 5.16 -1.20 -30.28
C ALA A 170 4.82 -1.43 -28.80
N LEU A 171 5.22 -2.59 -28.27
CA LEU A 171 5.03 -2.93 -26.86
C LEU A 171 5.71 -1.90 -25.93
N ALA A 172 6.93 -1.46 -26.24
CA ALA A 172 7.64 -0.43 -25.49
C ALA A 172 6.94 0.93 -25.52
N VAL A 173 6.52 1.39 -26.71
CA VAL A 173 5.84 2.69 -26.86
C VAL A 173 4.54 2.73 -26.04
N ILE A 174 3.70 1.70 -26.15
CA ILE A 174 2.38 1.71 -25.51
C ILE A 174 2.51 1.54 -24.00
N SER A 175 3.31 0.56 -23.55
CA SER A 175 3.54 0.37 -22.11
C SER A 175 4.23 1.59 -21.49
N GLY A 176 5.21 2.18 -22.19
CA GLY A 176 5.87 3.42 -21.80
C GLY A 176 4.92 4.60 -21.68
N ALA A 177 4.00 4.77 -22.64
CA ALA A 177 2.97 5.81 -22.59
C ALA A 177 2.02 5.64 -21.38
N VAL A 178 1.59 4.41 -21.10
CA VAL A 178 0.73 4.13 -19.93
C VAL A 178 1.48 4.42 -18.63
N LEU A 179 2.72 3.97 -18.49
CA LEU A 179 3.54 4.23 -17.29
C LEU A 179 3.83 5.72 -17.11
N LEU A 180 4.12 6.43 -18.20
CA LEU A 180 4.32 7.87 -18.17
C LEU A 180 3.02 8.57 -17.73
N GLY A 181 1.87 8.14 -18.24
CA GLY A 181 0.56 8.64 -17.82
C GLY A 181 0.33 8.46 -16.32
N ILE A 182 0.46 7.22 -15.81
CA ILE A 182 0.33 6.88 -14.38
C ILE A 182 1.28 7.72 -13.51
N GLY A 183 2.53 7.90 -13.96
CA GLY A 183 3.52 8.71 -13.28
C GLY A 183 3.16 10.21 -13.24
N LEU A 184 2.72 10.77 -14.36
CA LEU A 184 2.32 12.18 -14.47
C LEU A 184 1.10 12.49 -13.60
N VAL A 185 0.09 11.62 -13.56
CA VAL A 185 -1.08 11.79 -12.68
C VAL A 185 -0.82 11.41 -11.22
N ARG A 186 0.43 11.11 -10.84
CA ARG A 186 0.87 10.76 -9.48
C ARG A 186 0.15 9.54 -8.89
N LEU A 187 -0.22 8.57 -9.73
CA LEU A 187 -0.85 7.31 -9.32
C LEU A 187 0.16 6.24 -8.88
N GLY A 188 1.39 6.62 -8.53
CA GLY A 188 2.43 5.68 -8.08
C GLY A 188 2.11 4.94 -6.78
N TRP A 189 1.03 5.28 -6.07
CA TRP A 189 0.54 4.51 -4.93
C TRP A 189 -0.04 3.15 -5.34
N ILE A 190 -0.44 2.96 -6.61
CA ILE A 190 -0.97 1.69 -7.12
C ILE A 190 0.03 0.54 -6.95
N VAL A 191 1.32 0.86 -6.92
CA VAL A 191 2.41 -0.11 -6.77
C VAL A 191 2.44 -0.73 -5.37
N GLU A 192 1.81 -0.10 -4.38
CA GLU A 192 1.72 -0.63 -3.00
C GLU A 192 0.78 -1.83 -2.90
N PHE A 193 -0.08 -2.05 -3.90
CA PHE A 193 -0.93 -3.25 -3.97
C PHE A 193 -0.17 -4.51 -4.39
N ILE A 194 1.12 -4.39 -4.75
CA ILE A 194 1.91 -5.54 -5.17
C ILE A 194 2.73 -6.06 -3.98
N PRO A 195 2.37 -7.22 -3.41
CA PRO A 195 3.04 -7.76 -2.24
C PRO A 195 4.42 -8.31 -2.60
N LEU A 196 5.36 -8.24 -1.64
CA LEU A 196 6.72 -8.76 -1.80
C LEU A 196 6.75 -10.25 -2.18
N VAL A 197 5.78 -11.03 -1.70
CA VAL A 197 5.62 -12.46 -1.97
C VAL A 197 5.38 -12.73 -3.46
N ALA A 198 4.57 -11.90 -4.13
CA ALA A 198 4.34 -12.03 -5.57
C ALA A 198 5.62 -11.74 -6.35
N ILE A 199 6.38 -10.71 -5.94
CA ILE A 199 7.65 -10.32 -6.57
C ILE A 199 8.68 -11.45 -6.48
N THR A 200 8.89 -11.99 -5.28
CA THR A 200 9.88 -13.07 -5.04
C THR A 200 9.48 -14.39 -5.69
N SER A 201 8.18 -14.71 -5.71
CA SER A 201 7.64 -15.88 -6.39
C SER A 201 7.87 -15.80 -7.91
N PHE A 202 7.48 -14.69 -8.52
CA PHE A 202 7.70 -14.41 -9.94
C PHE A 202 9.18 -14.45 -10.32
N MET A 203 10.05 -13.75 -9.57
CA MET A 203 11.49 -13.75 -9.84
C MET A 203 12.10 -15.16 -9.77
N THR A 204 11.66 -15.97 -8.80
CA THR A 204 12.14 -17.35 -8.64
C THR A 204 11.66 -18.25 -9.78
N GLY A 205 10.36 -18.18 -10.13
CA GLY A 205 9.80 -18.93 -11.24
C GLY A 205 10.44 -18.56 -12.59
N ALA A 206 10.58 -17.26 -12.86
CA ALA A 206 11.24 -16.75 -14.06
C ALA A 206 12.71 -17.16 -14.13
N ALA A 207 13.45 -17.08 -13.03
CA ALA A 207 14.85 -17.49 -12.97
C ALA A 207 15.04 -18.98 -13.32
N ILE A 208 14.19 -19.86 -12.77
CA ILE A 208 14.21 -21.30 -13.07
C ILE A 208 13.87 -21.54 -14.55
N SER A 209 12.82 -20.88 -15.06
CA SER A 209 12.39 -21.00 -16.46
C SER A 209 13.48 -20.56 -17.43
N ILE A 210 14.09 -19.40 -17.20
CA ILE A 210 15.18 -18.88 -18.03
C ILE A 210 16.40 -19.79 -17.94
N ALA A 211 16.79 -20.24 -16.75
CA ALA A 211 17.92 -21.15 -16.58
C ALA A 211 17.73 -22.44 -17.38
N ALA A 212 16.55 -23.07 -17.27
CA ALA A 212 16.20 -24.27 -18.04
C ALA A 212 16.23 -24.02 -19.56
N GLY A 213 15.67 -22.90 -20.03
CA GLY A 213 15.68 -22.50 -21.44
C GLY A 213 17.09 -22.26 -22.01
N GLN A 214 18.06 -21.93 -21.17
CA GLN A 214 19.46 -21.72 -21.59
C GLN A 214 20.31 -23.00 -21.62
N VAL A 215 19.90 -24.08 -20.96
CA VAL A 215 20.69 -25.34 -20.93
C VAL A 215 20.93 -25.91 -22.34
N PRO A 216 19.97 -25.94 -23.28
CA PRO A 216 20.24 -26.39 -24.65
C PRO A 216 21.30 -25.56 -25.36
N ALA A 217 21.27 -24.23 -25.19
CA ALA A 217 22.26 -23.33 -25.78
C ALA A 217 23.65 -23.49 -25.14
N LEU A 218 23.71 -23.72 -23.83
CA LEU A 218 24.93 -24.03 -23.08
C LEU A 218 25.62 -25.30 -23.60
N LEU A 219 24.84 -26.33 -23.97
CA LEU A 219 25.33 -27.63 -24.43
C LEU A 219 25.47 -27.76 -25.96
N GLY A 220 25.04 -26.75 -26.72
CA GLY A 220 25.01 -26.78 -28.19
C GLY A 220 23.95 -27.71 -28.79
N ILE A 221 22.92 -28.05 -28.02
CA ILE A 221 21.81 -28.90 -28.46
C ILE A 221 20.88 -28.06 -29.35
N THR A 222 20.40 -28.67 -30.43
CA THR A 222 19.46 -28.05 -31.38
C THR A 222 18.17 -28.85 -31.46
N GLY A 223 17.06 -28.19 -31.81
CA GLY A 223 15.74 -28.84 -31.95
C GLY A 223 15.01 -29.11 -30.63
N VAL A 224 15.34 -28.40 -29.56
CA VAL A 224 14.56 -28.38 -28.31
C VAL A 224 13.74 -27.09 -28.30
N ASN A 225 12.44 -27.20 -28.04
CA ASN A 225 11.61 -26.02 -27.80
C ASN A 225 11.93 -25.47 -26.41
N THR A 226 12.72 -24.40 -26.35
CA THR A 226 13.17 -23.76 -25.09
C THR A 226 12.14 -22.84 -24.45
N ARG A 227 10.96 -22.71 -25.07
CA ARG A 227 9.90 -21.76 -24.69
C ARG A 227 8.57 -22.42 -24.37
N GLY A 228 8.50 -23.75 -24.46
CA GLY A 228 7.39 -24.49 -23.85
C GLY A 228 7.43 -24.38 -22.32
N ALA A 229 6.42 -24.97 -21.67
CA ALA A 229 6.39 -25.04 -20.22
C ALA A 229 7.72 -25.58 -19.67
N THR A 230 8.23 -24.95 -18.61
CA THR A 230 9.60 -25.16 -18.10
C THR A 230 9.91 -26.64 -17.87
N TYR A 231 8.96 -27.41 -17.33
CA TYR A 231 9.14 -28.84 -17.11
C TYR A 231 9.36 -29.64 -18.41
N LEU A 232 8.68 -29.28 -19.51
CA LEU A 232 8.88 -29.90 -20.83
C LEU A 232 10.25 -29.55 -21.38
N VAL A 233 10.68 -28.29 -21.24
CA VAL A 233 12.03 -27.87 -21.64
C VAL A 233 13.08 -28.71 -20.95
N ILE A 234 12.95 -28.95 -19.64
CA ILE A 234 13.86 -29.80 -18.87
C ILE A 234 13.85 -31.24 -19.42
N ILE A 235 12.66 -31.83 -19.60
CA ILE A 235 12.51 -33.21 -20.08
C ILE A 235 13.12 -33.37 -21.49
N ASP A 236 12.79 -32.47 -22.41
CA ASP A 236 13.25 -32.55 -23.80
C ASP A 236 14.76 -32.26 -23.92
N THR A 237 15.29 -31.39 -23.06
CA THR A 237 16.74 -31.18 -22.94
C THR A 237 17.45 -32.44 -22.46
N LEU A 238 16.91 -33.11 -21.43
CA LEU A 238 17.48 -34.37 -20.93
C LEU A 238 17.42 -35.49 -21.99
N LYS A 239 16.32 -35.61 -22.74
CA LYS A 239 16.22 -36.54 -23.88
C LYS A 239 17.21 -36.21 -24.99
N ALA A 240 17.51 -34.92 -25.20
CA ALA A 240 18.41 -34.45 -26.23
C ALA A 240 19.89 -34.45 -25.82
N LEU A 241 20.22 -34.82 -24.58
CA LEU A 241 21.58 -34.79 -24.03
C LEU A 241 22.62 -35.53 -24.89
N PRO A 242 22.32 -36.69 -25.51
CA PRO A 242 23.26 -37.36 -26.41
C PRO A 242 23.66 -36.55 -27.66
N ARG A 243 22.91 -35.47 -27.98
CA ARG A 243 23.18 -34.58 -29.13
C ARG A 243 24.05 -33.36 -28.79
N ALA A 244 24.63 -33.32 -27.58
CA ALA A 244 25.51 -32.22 -27.16
C ALA A 244 26.74 -32.09 -28.08
N LYS A 245 27.18 -30.85 -28.31
CA LYS A 245 28.29 -30.51 -29.22
C LYS A 245 29.50 -29.95 -28.46
N LEU A 246 30.57 -29.61 -29.19
CA LEU A 246 31.75 -28.93 -28.65
C LEU A 246 31.41 -27.62 -27.92
N ASP A 247 30.29 -26.99 -28.25
CA ASP A 247 29.69 -25.88 -27.50
C ASP A 247 29.61 -26.15 -25.98
N ALA A 248 29.31 -27.39 -25.57
CA ALA A 248 29.23 -27.77 -24.17
C ALA A 248 30.55 -27.54 -23.42
N ALA A 249 31.69 -27.77 -24.08
CA ALA A 249 32.99 -27.49 -23.48
C ALA A 249 33.16 -26.00 -23.21
N MET A 250 32.72 -25.12 -24.12
CA MET A 250 32.77 -23.66 -23.95
C MET A 250 31.78 -23.17 -22.89
N GLY A 251 30.56 -23.73 -22.87
CA GLY A 251 29.50 -23.32 -21.95
C GLY A 251 29.74 -23.77 -20.51
N LEU A 252 29.98 -25.08 -20.29
CA LEU A 252 30.14 -25.65 -18.96
C LEU A 252 31.38 -25.12 -18.25
N THR A 253 32.50 -24.98 -18.96
CA THR A 253 33.73 -24.44 -18.35
C THR A 253 33.59 -22.95 -18.04
N ALA A 254 32.88 -22.17 -18.88
CA ALA A 254 32.60 -20.76 -18.58
C ALA A 254 31.70 -20.63 -17.35
N LEU A 255 30.63 -21.43 -17.27
CA LEU A 255 29.73 -21.47 -16.13
C LEU A 255 30.46 -21.87 -14.84
N PHE A 256 31.27 -22.93 -14.90
CA PHE A 256 32.11 -23.35 -13.79
C PHE A 256 33.05 -22.24 -13.34
N LEU A 257 33.73 -21.57 -14.27
CA LEU A 257 34.67 -20.49 -13.95
C LEU A 257 33.96 -19.28 -13.31
N LEU A 258 32.75 -18.93 -13.75
CA LEU A 258 31.96 -17.86 -13.16
C LEU A 258 31.64 -18.14 -11.68
N TYR A 259 31.20 -19.36 -11.35
CA TYR A 259 30.92 -19.78 -9.97
C TYR A 259 32.20 -19.98 -9.16
N ALA A 260 33.27 -20.49 -9.75
CA ALA A 260 34.57 -20.65 -9.10
C ALA A 260 35.14 -19.28 -8.68
N ILE A 261 35.15 -18.29 -9.58
CA ILE A 261 35.60 -16.92 -9.27
C ILE A 261 34.72 -16.32 -8.17
N ARG A 262 33.40 -16.51 -8.24
CA ARG A 262 32.47 -16.03 -7.21
C ARG A 262 32.78 -16.64 -5.83
N SER A 263 32.87 -17.96 -5.77
CA SER A 263 33.11 -18.70 -4.53
C SER A 263 34.46 -18.32 -3.92
N PHE A 264 35.50 -18.29 -4.75
CA PHE A 264 36.84 -17.88 -4.34
C PHE A 264 36.89 -16.44 -3.82
N CYS A 265 36.29 -15.48 -4.53
CA CYS A 265 36.29 -14.08 -4.09
C CYS A 265 35.48 -13.88 -2.80
N ASN A 266 34.38 -14.61 -2.62
CA ASN A 266 33.58 -14.54 -1.39
C ASN A 266 34.35 -15.13 -0.20
N PHE A 267 34.94 -16.31 -0.39
CA PHE A 267 35.78 -16.95 0.62
C PHE A 267 36.99 -16.08 1.02
N MET A 268 37.68 -15.48 0.05
CA MET A 268 38.79 -14.58 0.30
C MET A 268 38.35 -13.25 0.93
N SER A 269 37.15 -12.76 0.60
CA SER A 269 36.55 -11.58 1.23
C SER A 269 36.28 -11.81 2.73
N GLU A 270 35.92 -13.03 3.12
CA GLU A 270 35.72 -13.40 4.53
C GLU A 270 37.05 -13.61 5.25
N ARG A 271 38.02 -14.26 4.61
CA ARG A 271 39.36 -14.48 5.18
C ARG A 271 40.22 -13.22 5.30
N GLN A 272 40.05 -12.26 4.38
CA GLN A 272 40.84 -11.01 4.36
C GLN A 272 39.93 -9.78 4.41
N PRO A 273 39.35 -9.45 5.58
CA PRO A 273 38.44 -8.30 5.73
C PRO A 273 39.08 -6.97 5.29
N ALA A 274 40.38 -6.79 5.54
CA ALA A 274 41.13 -5.59 5.15
C ALA A 274 41.15 -5.34 3.63
N ARG A 275 41.08 -6.40 2.81
CA ARG A 275 41.08 -6.32 1.34
C ARG A 275 39.70 -6.61 0.72
N ARG A 276 38.63 -6.57 1.51
CA ARG A 276 37.25 -6.87 1.07
C ARG A 276 36.82 -6.08 -0.17
N LYS A 277 37.19 -4.79 -0.25
CA LYS A 277 36.88 -3.94 -1.41
C LYS A 277 37.52 -4.47 -2.71
N PHE A 278 38.78 -4.90 -2.63
CA PHE A 278 39.51 -5.46 -3.78
C PHE A 278 38.85 -6.76 -4.27
N TRP A 279 38.59 -7.70 -3.35
CA TRP A 279 37.91 -8.96 -3.68
C TRP A 279 36.51 -8.74 -4.24
N PHE A 280 35.81 -7.72 -3.75
CA PHE A 280 34.51 -7.32 -4.28
C PHE A 280 34.59 -6.83 -5.75
N PHE A 281 35.54 -5.96 -6.07
CA PHE A 281 35.72 -5.49 -7.46
C PHE A 281 36.13 -6.63 -8.40
N MET A 282 37.03 -7.51 -7.97
CA MET A 282 37.39 -8.73 -8.72
C MET A 282 36.17 -9.63 -8.97
N SER A 283 35.34 -9.85 -7.94
CA SER A 283 34.09 -10.62 -8.03
C SER A 283 33.10 -10.00 -9.01
N THR A 284 33.06 -8.67 -9.08
CA THR A 284 32.16 -7.90 -9.96
C THR A 284 32.57 -7.98 -11.43
N LEU A 285 33.87 -7.88 -11.71
CA LEU A 285 34.42 -7.95 -13.07
C LEU A 285 34.41 -9.37 -13.66
N ARG A 286 34.03 -10.40 -12.89
CA ARG A 286 34.02 -11.81 -13.34
C ARG A 286 33.29 -12.00 -14.67
N MET A 287 32.16 -11.33 -14.87
CA MET A 287 31.34 -11.50 -16.07
C MET A 287 32.05 -11.02 -17.32
N ALA A 288 32.61 -9.81 -17.24
CA ALA A 288 33.39 -9.22 -18.31
C ALA A 288 34.66 -10.04 -18.57
N PHE A 289 35.38 -10.43 -17.51
CA PHE A 289 36.60 -11.23 -17.61
C PHE A 289 36.33 -12.58 -18.29
N VAL A 290 35.34 -13.35 -17.82
CA VAL A 290 35.03 -14.67 -18.40
C VAL A 290 34.59 -14.51 -19.84
N ILE A 291 33.73 -13.55 -20.18
CA ILE A 291 33.34 -13.36 -21.58
C ILE A 291 34.56 -13.02 -22.45
N LEU A 292 35.39 -12.05 -22.06
CA LEU A 292 36.58 -11.67 -22.82
C LEU A 292 37.55 -12.85 -23.00
N LEU A 293 37.76 -13.65 -21.95
CA LEU A 293 38.58 -14.86 -22.01
C LEU A 293 38.03 -15.86 -23.04
N TYR A 294 36.72 -16.12 -23.04
CA TYR A 294 36.12 -17.07 -23.96
C TYR A 294 35.99 -16.53 -25.39
N VAL A 295 35.90 -15.20 -25.57
CA VAL A 295 36.07 -14.56 -26.88
C VAL A 295 37.48 -14.77 -27.39
N LEU A 296 38.51 -14.58 -26.56
CA LEU A 296 39.90 -14.80 -26.94
C LEU A 296 40.16 -16.27 -27.34
N ILE A 297 39.69 -17.22 -26.54
CA ILE A 297 39.76 -18.66 -26.86
C ILE A 297 39.05 -18.94 -28.19
N SER A 298 37.86 -18.37 -28.38
CA SER A 298 37.09 -18.54 -29.61
C SER A 298 37.77 -17.96 -30.84
N TRP A 299 38.37 -16.78 -30.71
CA TRP A 299 39.17 -16.18 -31.76
C TRP A 299 40.38 -17.05 -32.13
N LEU A 300 41.11 -17.58 -31.15
CA LEU A 300 42.27 -18.46 -31.40
C LEU A 300 41.89 -19.74 -32.15
N VAL A 301 40.73 -20.32 -31.83
CA VAL A 301 40.20 -21.54 -32.47
C VAL A 301 39.61 -21.26 -33.86
N ASN A 302 38.91 -20.14 -34.03
CA ASN A 302 38.16 -19.80 -35.24
C ASN A 302 38.83 -18.72 -36.10
N ARG A 303 40.14 -18.49 -35.96
CA ARG A 303 40.87 -17.42 -36.67
C ARG A 303 40.78 -17.50 -38.21
N ASN A 304 40.69 -18.72 -38.75
CA ASN A 304 40.69 -18.98 -40.21
C ASN A 304 39.28 -18.91 -40.85
N VAL A 305 38.27 -18.48 -40.10
CA VAL A 305 36.86 -18.57 -40.50
C VAL A 305 36.43 -17.44 -41.45
N ASN A 306 37.28 -16.43 -41.70
CA ASN A 306 37.05 -15.31 -42.64
C ASN A 306 35.64 -14.72 -42.57
N TRP A 307 35.18 -14.39 -41.34
CA TRP A 307 33.87 -13.77 -41.06
C TRP A 307 32.62 -14.60 -41.43
N ASP A 308 32.78 -15.89 -41.73
CA ASP A 308 31.66 -16.81 -41.99
C ASP A 308 31.34 -17.67 -40.77
N ALA A 309 30.36 -17.25 -39.95
CA ALA A 309 30.02 -17.93 -38.70
C ALA A 309 29.66 -19.43 -38.86
N LYS A 310 29.25 -19.88 -40.06
CA LYS A 310 28.90 -21.28 -40.32
C LYS A 310 30.11 -22.22 -40.34
N LYS A 311 31.32 -21.71 -40.60
CA LYS A 311 32.56 -22.50 -40.62
C LYS A 311 33.22 -22.60 -39.24
N ALA A 312 32.64 -21.98 -38.21
CA ALA A 312 33.17 -22.06 -36.85
C ALA A 312 33.02 -23.46 -36.26
N ARG A 313 33.96 -23.85 -35.38
CA ARG A 313 33.98 -25.17 -34.72
C ARG A 313 32.84 -25.38 -33.74
N PHE A 314 32.26 -24.30 -33.24
CA PHE A 314 31.10 -24.23 -32.35
C PHE A 314 30.33 -22.95 -32.66
N ARG A 315 29.11 -22.81 -32.15
CA ARG A 315 28.23 -21.70 -32.51
C ARG A 315 28.73 -20.38 -31.91
N ILE A 316 29.07 -19.44 -32.79
CA ILE A 316 29.44 -18.06 -32.45
C ILE A 316 28.32 -17.08 -32.81
N LEU A 317 28.37 -15.88 -32.23
CA LEU A 317 27.34 -14.85 -32.38
C LEU A 317 27.16 -14.37 -33.82
N GLY A 318 28.26 -14.16 -34.55
CA GLY A 318 28.23 -13.65 -35.93
C GLY A 318 28.24 -12.12 -36.03
N LYS A 319 27.90 -11.59 -37.21
CA LYS A 319 28.08 -10.17 -37.54
C LYS A 319 27.09 -9.29 -36.75
N VAL A 320 27.63 -8.38 -35.94
CA VAL A 320 26.87 -7.33 -35.25
C VAL A 320 27.10 -6.01 -35.99
N PRO A 321 26.06 -5.32 -36.49
CA PRO A 321 26.23 -4.04 -37.16
C PRO A 321 26.81 -3.00 -36.21
N GLY A 322 27.74 -2.19 -36.72
CA GLY A 322 28.25 -1.02 -36.00
C GLY A 322 27.31 0.17 -36.13
N GLY A 323 27.23 0.96 -35.07
CA GLY A 323 26.38 2.16 -35.02
C GLY A 323 24.88 1.89 -34.88
N PHE A 324 24.10 2.98 -34.82
CA PHE A 324 22.63 2.92 -34.77
C PHE A 324 22.07 2.71 -36.18
N GLN A 325 21.83 1.46 -36.58
CA GLN A 325 21.24 1.12 -37.88
C GLN A 325 19.71 1.15 -37.88
N HIS A 326 19.11 1.06 -36.69
CA HIS A 326 17.66 0.95 -36.50
C HIS A 326 17.08 2.19 -35.77
N ALA A 327 17.74 3.34 -35.90
CA ALA A 327 17.19 4.62 -35.45
C ALA A 327 16.15 5.12 -36.45
N GLY A 328 14.96 5.47 -35.96
CA GLY A 328 13.85 5.89 -36.79
C GLY A 328 12.53 5.85 -36.03
N VAL A 329 11.48 6.40 -36.63
CA VAL A 329 10.13 6.37 -36.04
C VAL A 329 9.62 4.92 -36.02
N PRO A 330 9.19 4.38 -34.87
CA PRO A 330 8.59 3.05 -34.80
C PRO A 330 7.36 2.96 -35.71
N LYS A 331 7.31 1.95 -36.58
CA LYS A 331 6.16 1.70 -37.46
C LYS A 331 5.10 0.96 -36.67
N ILE A 332 4.10 1.68 -36.19
CA ILE A 332 2.98 1.13 -35.40
C ILE A 332 1.69 1.38 -36.18
N ASP A 333 1.00 0.32 -36.53
CA ASP A 333 -0.32 0.36 -37.14
C ASP A 333 -1.40 -0.12 -36.13
N THR A 334 -2.66 0.12 -36.47
CA THR A 334 -3.80 -0.27 -35.63
C THR A 334 -3.93 -1.78 -35.49
N GLY A 335 -3.52 -2.54 -36.51
CA GLY A 335 -3.51 -4.00 -36.48
C GLY A 335 -2.51 -4.52 -35.45
N LEU A 336 -1.26 -4.04 -35.49
CA LEU A 336 -0.25 -4.42 -34.49
C LEU A 336 -0.66 -4.02 -33.07
N LEU A 337 -1.25 -2.83 -32.90
CA LEU A 337 -1.76 -2.39 -31.59
C LEU A 337 -2.80 -3.37 -31.03
N SER A 338 -3.73 -3.83 -31.87
CA SER A 338 -4.73 -4.82 -31.47
C SER A 338 -4.11 -6.19 -31.15
N ALA A 339 -3.04 -6.57 -31.86
CA ALA A 339 -2.34 -7.84 -31.66
C ALA A 339 -1.57 -7.89 -30.33
N VAL A 340 -0.96 -6.78 -29.91
CA VAL A 340 -0.18 -6.71 -28.64
C VAL A 340 -1.03 -6.33 -27.43
N ALA A 341 -2.23 -5.78 -27.62
CA ALA A 341 -3.10 -5.31 -26.54
C ALA A 341 -3.34 -6.33 -25.40
N PRO A 342 -3.55 -7.63 -25.67
CA PRO A 342 -3.75 -8.62 -24.61
C PRO A 342 -2.56 -8.79 -23.65
N ASP A 343 -1.34 -8.47 -24.10
CA ASP A 343 -0.11 -8.65 -23.31
C ASP A 343 0.33 -7.37 -22.58
N LEU A 344 -0.35 -6.24 -22.82
CA LEU A 344 -0.05 -4.98 -22.16
C LEU A 344 -0.18 -5.05 -20.64
N PRO A 345 -1.24 -5.64 -20.05
CA PRO A 345 -1.37 -5.68 -18.60
C PRO A 345 -0.19 -6.38 -17.91
N VAL A 346 0.21 -7.56 -18.39
CA VAL A 346 1.35 -8.28 -17.82
C VAL A 346 2.66 -7.54 -18.04
N THR A 347 2.85 -6.94 -19.22
CA THR A 347 4.04 -6.12 -19.52
C THR A 347 4.16 -4.93 -18.57
N ILE A 348 3.08 -4.18 -18.38
CA ILE A 348 3.02 -3.03 -17.46
C ILE A 348 3.30 -3.47 -16.04
N ILE A 349 2.68 -4.57 -15.59
CA ILE A 349 2.91 -5.13 -14.25
C ILE A 349 4.40 -5.48 -14.06
N VAL A 350 5.01 -6.19 -15.01
CA VAL A 350 6.44 -6.57 -14.92
C VAL A 350 7.35 -5.32 -14.91
N LEU A 351 7.10 -4.35 -15.78
CA LEU A 351 7.87 -3.09 -15.80
C LEU A 351 7.78 -2.33 -14.46
N ILE A 352 6.59 -2.24 -13.87
CA ILE A 352 6.37 -1.59 -12.57
C ILE A 352 7.06 -2.38 -11.46
N ILE A 353 6.80 -3.68 -11.38
CA ILE A 353 7.27 -4.54 -10.29
C ILE A 353 8.79 -4.51 -10.22
N GLU A 354 9.47 -4.83 -11.32
CA GLU A 354 10.92 -4.94 -11.30
C GLU A 354 11.55 -3.60 -10.91
N HIS A 355 11.10 -2.51 -11.52
CA HIS A 355 11.70 -1.21 -11.29
C HIS A 355 11.44 -0.65 -9.89
N ILE A 356 10.19 -0.70 -9.41
CA ILE A 356 9.80 -0.09 -8.13
C ILE A 356 10.30 -0.91 -6.95
N ALA A 357 10.28 -2.25 -7.04
CA ALA A 357 10.79 -3.11 -5.98
C ALA A 357 12.29 -2.87 -5.76
N ILE A 358 13.05 -2.80 -6.85
CA ILE A 358 14.50 -2.56 -6.81
C ILE A 358 14.79 -1.16 -6.27
N SER A 359 14.14 -0.12 -6.80
CA SER A 359 14.41 1.26 -6.37
C SER A 359 14.13 1.41 -4.88
N LYS A 360 12.97 0.97 -4.38
CA LYS A 360 12.61 1.06 -2.96
C LYS A 360 13.58 0.28 -2.07
N SER A 361 13.99 -0.91 -2.49
CA SER A 361 14.95 -1.73 -1.75
C SER A 361 16.29 -1.01 -1.61
N PHE A 362 16.85 -0.50 -2.71
CA PHE A 362 18.13 0.21 -2.69
C PHE A 362 18.04 1.59 -2.04
N GLY A 363 16.90 2.28 -2.13
CA GLY A 363 16.63 3.52 -1.38
C GLY A 363 16.71 3.30 0.12
N ARG A 364 16.11 2.22 0.63
CA ARG A 364 16.21 1.84 2.05
C ARG A 364 17.62 1.46 2.45
N ILE A 365 18.33 0.65 1.65
CA ILE A 365 19.71 0.22 1.92
C ILE A 365 20.66 1.43 1.99
N ASN A 366 20.48 2.42 1.13
CA ASN A 366 21.36 3.58 1.01
C ASN A 366 20.80 4.84 1.68
N ASN A 367 19.74 4.70 2.49
CA ASN A 367 19.14 5.76 3.29
C ASN A 367 18.66 7.01 2.52
N TYR A 368 17.88 6.81 1.44
CA TYR A 368 17.19 7.87 0.73
C TYR A 368 15.79 7.44 0.26
N VAL A 369 14.92 8.42 0.00
CA VAL A 369 13.51 8.17 -0.32
C VAL A 369 13.31 8.07 -1.83
N ILE A 370 12.55 7.05 -2.24
CA ILE A 370 12.09 6.87 -3.62
C ILE A 370 10.69 7.42 -3.76
N ASN A 371 10.43 8.19 -4.82
CA ASN A 371 9.08 8.58 -5.20
C ASN A 371 8.59 7.65 -6.33
N PRO A 372 7.65 6.71 -6.06
CA PRO A 372 7.21 5.76 -7.06
C PRO A 372 6.64 6.41 -8.32
N SER A 373 5.83 7.46 -8.18
CA SER A 373 5.25 8.15 -9.34
C SER A 373 6.32 8.74 -10.24
N GLN A 374 7.39 9.28 -9.65
CA GLN A 374 8.49 9.88 -10.38
C GLN A 374 9.36 8.81 -11.08
N GLU A 375 9.56 7.66 -10.44
CA GLU A 375 10.21 6.51 -11.07
C GLU A 375 9.38 5.97 -12.25
N LEU A 376 8.05 5.97 -12.16
CA LEU A 376 7.17 5.61 -13.28
C LEU A 376 7.27 6.61 -14.45
N VAL A 377 7.43 7.91 -14.17
CA VAL A 377 7.76 8.90 -15.22
C VAL A 377 9.08 8.55 -15.90
N ALA A 378 10.12 8.22 -15.12
CA ALA A 378 11.44 7.89 -15.67
C ALA A 378 11.43 6.63 -16.56
N VAL A 379 10.79 5.55 -16.10
CA VAL A 379 10.64 4.30 -16.88
C VAL A 379 9.73 4.52 -18.08
N GLY A 380 8.60 5.21 -17.89
CA GLY A 380 7.65 5.50 -18.96
C GLY A 380 8.27 6.33 -20.07
N PHE A 381 9.00 7.40 -19.72
CA PHE A 381 9.74 8.21 -20.67
C PHE A 381 10.79 7.40 -21.43
N THR A 382 11.56 6.57 -20.72
CA THR A 382 12.58 5.71 -21.34
C THR A 382 11.98 4.75 -22.36
N ASN A 383 10.86 4.11 -22.04
CA ASN A 383 10.19 3.15 -22.91
C ASN A 383 9.40 3.80 -24.06
N LEU A 384 8.89 5.02 -23.84
CA LEU A 384 8.19 5.77 -24.88
C LEU A 384 9.15 6.27 -25.96
N PHE A 385 10.31 6.80 -25.56
CA PHE A 385 11.27 7.42 -26.49
C PHE A 385 12.39 6.47 -26.93
N GLY A 386 12.68 5.41 -26.18
CA GLY A 386 13.72 4.44 -26.54
C GLY A 386 13.56 3.78 -27.91
N PRO A 387 12.33 3.36 -28.31
CA PRO A 387 12.09 2.75 -29.61
C PRO A 387 12.54 3.59 -30.80
N PHE A 388 12.63 4.92 -30.67
CA PHE A 388 13.16 5.80 -31.72
C PHE A 388 14.65 5.58 -32.02
N LEU A 389 15.38 4.97 -31.08
CA LEU A 389 16.78 4.57 -31.21
C LEU A 389 16.94 3.04 -31.34
N GLY A 390 15.86 2.32 -31.62
CA GLY A 390 15.86 0.86 -31.72
C GLY A 390 15.83 0.14 -30.38
N ALA A 391 15.43 0.79 -29.28
CA ALA A 391 15.24 0.09 -28.01
C ALA A 391 13.92 -0.72 -27.99
N TYR A 392 13.90 -1.77 -27.17
CA TYR A 392 12.69 -2.51 -26.79
C TYR A 392 12.41 -2.30 -25.29
N PRO A 393 11.37 -2.91 -24.70
CA PRO A 393 11.01 -2.64 -23.31
C PRO A 393 12.19 -2.80 -22.33
N ALA A 394 12.46 -1.72 -21.59
CA ALA A 394 13.56 -1.56 -20.66
C ALA A 394 13.05 -1.33 -19.24
N THR A 395 13.73 -1.91 -18.26
CA THR A 395 13.39 -1.75 -16.83
C THR A 395 14.62 -1.84 -15.95
N GLY A 396 14.45 -1.66 -14.64
CA GLY A 396 15.50 -1.72 -13.64
C GLY A 396 16.08 -3.13 -13.50
N SER A 397 17.41 -3.26 -13.53
CA SER A 397 18.10 -4.55 -13.36
C SER A 397 18.65 -4.74 -11.95
N PHE A 398 18.29 -5.85 -11.29
CA PHE A 398 18.75 -6.15 -9.93
C PHE A 398 20.27 -6.31 -9.86
N SER A 399 20.84 -7.15 -10.74
CA SER A 399 22.27 -7.46 -10.76
C SER A 399 23.14 -6.23 -11.04
N ARG A 400 22.77 -5.42 -12.06
CA ARG A 400 23.50 -4.20 -12.43
C ARG A 400 23.36 -3.10 -11.37
N THR A 401 22.18 -2.94 -10.77
CA THR A 401 21.93 -1.98 -9.69
C THR A 401 22.73 -2.34 -8.43
N ALA A 402 22.81 -3.63 -8.07
CA ALA A 402 23.63 -4.10 -6.96
C ALA A 402 25.12 -3.79 -7.18
N ILE A 403 25.61 -3.98 -8.41
CA ILE A 403 26.99 -3.65 -8.79
C ILE A 403 27.22 -2.14 -8.70
N LYS A 404 26.33 -1.34 -9.30
CA LYS A 404 26.43 0.13 -9.32
C LYS A 404 26.43 0.71 -7.90
N SER A 405 25.53 0.24 -7.05
CA SER A 405 25.42 0.67 -5.66
C SER A 405 26.68 0.35 -4.86
N LYS A 406 27.16 -0.90 -4.95
CA LYS A 406 28.38 -1.33 -4.25
C LYS A 406 29.67 -0.73 -4.81
N ALA A 407 29.68 -0.32 -6.08
CA ALA A 407 30.78 0.45 -6.67
C ALA A 407 30.88 1.89 -6.10
N GLY A 408 29.93 2.30 -5.26
CA GLY A 408 29.97 3.58 -4.56
C GLY A 408 29.39 4.73 -5.36
N VAL A 409 28.39 4.45 -6.22
CA VAL A 409 27.69 5.49 -7.00
C VAL A 409 27.17 6.61 -6.11
N ARG A 410 27.35 7.84 -6.57
CA ARG A 410 26.99 9.06 -5.84
C ARG A 410 25.73 9.70 -6.39
N THR A 411 25.51 9.69 -7.71
CA THR A 411 24.31 10.27 -8.32
C THR A 411 23.76 9.45 -9.49
N PRO A 412 22.52 9.71 -9.94
CA PRO A 412 21.96 9.11 -11.16
C PRO A 412 22.81 9.36 -12.42
N LEU A 413 23.62 10.43 -12.43
CA LEU A 413 24.47 10.85 -13.56
C LEU A 413 25.47 9.77 -13.98
N ALA A 414 25.83 8.84 -13.08
CA ALA A 414 26.63 7.66 -13.38
C ALA A 414 26.14 6.85 -14.60
N GLY A 415 24.83 6.90 -14.91
CA GLY A 415 24.27 6.31 -16.12
C GLY A 415 24.92 6.85 -17.40
N ILE A 416 25.21 8.15 -17.49
CA ILE A 416 25.81 8.76 -18.69
C ILE A 416 27.17 8.11 -19.01
N PHE A 417 28.01 7.87 -18.00
CA PHE A 417 29.31 7.20 -18.21
C PHE A 417 29.11 5.76 -18.71
N THR A 418 28.11 5.04 -18.20
CA THR A 418 27.75 3.73 -18.73
C THR A 418 27.29 3.82 -20.18
N ALA A 419 26.47 4.81 -20.54
CA ALA A 419 26.00 5.04 -21.90
C ALA A 419 27.17 5.32 -22.87
N VAL A 420 28.17 6.11 -22.45
CA VAL A 420 29.39 6.37 -23.23
C VAL A 420 30.18 5.09 -23.50
N ILE A 421 30.35 4.22 -22.49
CA ILE A 421 31.04 2.93 -22.67
C ILE A 421 30.27 2.01 -23.63
N VAL A 422 28.94 1.95 -23.50
CA VAL A 422 28.10 1.16 -24.44
C VAL A 422 28.19 1.72 -25.85
N LEU A 423 28.14 3.05 -26.01
CA LEU A 423 28.29 3.72 -27.30
C LEU A 423 29.64 3.40 -27.94
N LEU A 424 30.74 3.50 -27.18
CA LEU A 424 32.07 3.14 -27.67
C LEU A 424 32.12 1.67 -28.10
N ALA A 425 31.54 0.76 -27.31
CA ALA A 425 31.50 -0.65 -27.65
C ALA A 425 30.71 -0.92 -28.95
N LEU A 426 29.64 -0.17 -29.17
CA LEU A 426 28.76 -0.27 -30.35
C LEU A 426 29.47 0.14 -31.65
N TYR A 427 30.45 1.04 -31.58
CA TYR A 427 31.25 1.46 -32.75
C TYR A 427 32.59 0.74 -32.87
N ALA A 428 33.26 0.41 -31.76
CA ALA A 428 34.64 -0.07 -31.76
C ALA A 428 34.79 -1.59 -31.55
N LEU A 429 33.85 -2.25 -30.86
CA LEU A 429 34.00 -3.65 -30.42
C LEU A 429 33.20 -4.66 -31.26
N THR A 430 32.53 -4.22 -32.34
CA THR A 430 31.71 -5.09 -33.20
C THR A 430 32.49 -6.26 -33.81
N SER A 431 33.78 -6.05 -34.12
CA SER A 431 34.67 -7.09 -34.61
C SER A 431 35.00 -8.15 -33.56
N VAL A 432 35.12 -7.73 -32.30
CA VAL A 432 35.33 -8.62 -31.16
C VAL A 432 34.05 -9.43 -30.88
N PHE A 433 32.88 -8.80 -31.01
CA PHE A 433 31.58 -9.45 -30.79
C PHE A 433 31.32 -10.63 -31.71
N PHE A 434 31.85 -10.60 -32.95
CA PHE A 434 31.72 -11.70 -33.91
C PHE A 434 32.13 -13.06 -33.34
N TYR A 435 33.18 -13.07 -32.52
CA TYR A 435 33.77 -14.29 -31.99
C TYR A 435 33.13 -14.76 -30.67
N ILE A 436 32.10 -14.10 -30.15
CA ILE A 436 31.45 -14.50 -28.90
C ILE A 436 30.85 -15.91 -29.04
N PRO A 437 31.25 -16.89 -28.21
CA PRO A 437 30.60 -18.21 -28.17
C PRO A 437 29.20 -18.11 -27.59
N MET A 438 28.21 -18.64 -28.30
CA MET A 438 26.81 -18.65 -27.83
C MET A 438 26.64 -19.47 -26.55
N ALA A 439 27.42 -20.54 -26.39
CA ALA A 439 27.40 -21.38 -25.20
C ALA A 439 27.90 -20.64 -23.94
N SER A 440 28.96 -19.84 -24.06
CA SER A 440 29.48 -19.02 -22.95
C SER A 440 28.49 -17.90 -22.57
N LEU A 441 27.78 -17.35 -23.55
CA LEU A 441 26.71 -16.37 -23.32
C LEU A 441 25.52 -17.00 -22.56
N ALA A 442 25.11 -18.22 -22.91
CA ALA A 442 24.11 -18.98 -22.19
C ALA A 442 24.53 -19.26 -20.73
N GLY A 443 25.80 -19.62 -20.51
CA GLY A 443 26.38 -19.77 -19.16
C GLY A 443 26.33 -18.49 -18.34
N LEU A 444 26.62 -17.34 -18.96
CA LEU A 444 26.48 -16.04 -18.33
C LEU A 444 25.02 -15.73 -17.94
N ILE A 445 24.05 -16.05 -18.81
CA ILE A 445 22.62 -15.88 -18.48
C ILE A 445 22.25 -16.76 -17.27
N ILE A 446 22.61 -18.05 -17.29
CA ILE A 446 22.32 -18.99 -16.19
C ILE A 446 22.90 -18.49 -14.87
N HIS A 447 24.16 -18.04 -14.87
CA HIS A 447 24.77 -17.46 -13.68
C HIS A 447 24.02 -16.20 -13.22
N ALA A 448 23.67 -15.30 -14.14
CA ALA A 448 23.01 -14.05 -13.81
C ALA A 448 21.61 -14.24 -13.22
N VAL A 449 20.83 -15.20 -13.73
CA VAL A 449 19.48 -15.47 -13.20
C VAL A 449 19.50 -16.26 -11.89
N GLY A 450 20.56 -17.01 -11.60
CA GLY A 450 20.73 -17.68 -10.31
C GLY A 450 20.70 -16.72 -9.11
N ASP A 451 21.10 -15.45 -9.30
CA ASP A 451 21.03 -14.42 -8.27
C ASP A 451 19.60 -13.90 -7.98
N LEU A 452 18.61 -14.24 -8.82
CA LEU A 452 17.21 -13.87 -8.64
C LEU A 452 16.40 -14.91 -7.84
N ILE A 453 16.94 -16.13 -7.66
CA ILE A 453 16.26 -17.20 -6.92
C ILE A 453 16.21 -16.84 -5.44
N THR A 454 14.99 -16.86 -4.87
CA THR A 454 14.80 -16.54 -3.46
C THR A 454 15.46 -17.59 -2.56
N PRO A 455 16.38 -17.21 -1.66
CA PRO A 455 17.06 -18.16 -0.78
C PRO A 455 16.07 -18.84 0.21
N PRO A 456 16.28 -20.12 0.57
CA PRO A 456 15.41 -20.83 1.51
C PRO A 456 15.21 -20.11 2.86
N LYS A 457 16.24 -19.41 3.35
CA LYS A 457 16.16 -18.61 4.58
C LYS A 457 15.08 -17.52 4.50
N VAL A 458 14.91 -16.89 3.33
CA VAL A 458 13.88 -15.84 3.13
C VAL A 458 12.48 -16.46 3.10
N VAL A 459 12.34 -17.63 2.46
CA VAL A 459 11.06 -18.37 2.45
C VAL A 459 10.66 -18.81 3.87
N TYR A 460 11.63 -19.22 4.69
CA TYR A 460 11.37 -19.53 6.10
C TYR A 460 10.93 -18.29 6.90
N GLN A 461 11.50 -17.12 6.63
CA GLN A 461 11.02 -15.87 7.24
C GLN A 461 9.57 -15.56 6.84
N PHE A 462 9.16 -15.86 5.60
CA PHE A 462 7.74 -15.74 5.22
C PHE A 462 6.85 -16.68 6.03
N TRP A 463 7.32 -17.88 6.37
CA TRP A 463 6.58 -18.80 7.23
C TRP A 463 6.40 -18.25 8.65
N GLU A 464 7.46 -17.67 9.23
CA GLU A 464 7.40 -17.05 10.57
C GLU A 464 6.47 -15.82 10.61
N VAL A 465 6.34 -15.10 9.50
CA VAL A 465 5.48 -13.91 9.39
C VAL A 465 4.03 -14.26 9.03
N SER A 466 3.81 -15.03 7.97
CA SER A 466 2.49 -15.45 7.52
C SER A 466 2.55 -16.78 6.72
N PRO A 467 2.18 -17.92 7.32
CA PRO A 467 2.22 -19.22 6.65
C PRO A 467 1.41 -19.29 5.34
N ILE A 468 0.29 -18.56 5.26
CA ILE A 468 -0.56 -18.53 4.06
C ILE A 468 0.20 -17.96 2.85
N GLU A 469 1.06 -16.97 3.07
CA GLU A 469 1.85 -16.35 2.00
C GLU A 469 2.88 -17.31 1.41
N VAL A 470 3.38 -18.28 2.18
CA VAL A 470 4.28 -19.33 1.69
C VAL A 470 3.57 -20.23 0.68
N PHE A 471 2.30 -20.56 0.90
CA PHE A 471 1.51 -21.31 -0.08
C PHE A 471 1.26 -20.50 -1.35
N ILE A 472 1.01 -19.19 -1.22
CA ILE A 472 0.88 -18.30 -2.39
C ILE A 472 2.21 -18.25 -3.17
N PHE A 473 3.34 -18.12 -2.47
CA PHE A 473 4.67 -18.13 -3.07
C PHE A 473 4.92 -19.39 -3.88
N PHE A 474 4.75 -20.57 -3.28
CA PHE A 474 4.96 -21.84 -3.99
C PHE A 474 3.93 -22.08 -5.08
N GLY A 475 2.66 -21.68 -4.87
CA GLY A 475 1.63 -21.72 -5.90
C GLY A 475 2.04 -20.97 -7.16
N GLY A 476 2.58 -19.75 -7.02
CA GLY A 476 3.10 -18.97 -8.14
C GLY A 476 4.30 -19.60 -8.84
N VAL A 477 5.28 -20.11 -8.08
CA VAL A 477 6.47 -20.77 -8.63
C VAL A 477 6.08 -22.04 -9.39
N ILE A 478 5.24 -22.89 -8.80
CA ILE A 478 4.73 -24.12 -9.41
C ILE A 478 3.98 -23.78 -10.69
N LEU A 479 3.02 -22.85 -10.65
CA LEU A 479 2.26 -22.47 -11.83
C LEU A 479 3.16 -21.94 -12.96
N THR A 480 4.19 -21.16 -12.63
CA THR A 480 5.19 -20.68 -13.60
C THR A 480 5.98 -21.82 -14.25
N ILE A 481 6.32 -22.86 -13.49
CA ILE A 481 7.08 -24.01 -14.01
C ILE A 481 6.22 -24.89 -14.93
N PHE A 482 4.95 -25.11 -14.57
CA PHE A 482 4.04 -26.00 -15.29
C PHE A 482 3.28 -25.34 -16.43
N THR A 483 3.17 -24.02 -16.43
CA THR A 483 2.50 -23.25 -17.48
C THR A 483 3.42 -22.16 -17.99
N ASP A 484 3.06 -20.90 -17.76
CA ASP A 484 3.75 -19.71 -18.25
C ASP A 484 3.96 -18.71 -17.10
N ILE A 485 4.92 -17.82 -17.27
CA ILE A 485 5.32 -16.84 -16.25
C ILE A 485 4.17 -15.87 -15.94
N GLU A 486 3.38 -15.49 -16.96
CA GLU A 486 2.28 -14.54 -16.84
C GLU A 486 1.20 -15.07 -15.87
N LYS A 487 0.84 -16.36 -16.00
CA LYS A 487 -0.15 -17.02 -15.13
C LYS A 487 0.31 -17.09 -13.69
N GLY A 488 1.60 -17.32 -13.45
CA GLY A 488 2.20 -17.30 -12.11
C GLY A 488 2.08 -15.93 -11.42
N ILE A 489 2.28 -14.84 -12.16
CA ILE A 489 2.09 -13.47 -11.66
C ILE A 489 0.62 -13.26 -11.30
N TYR A 490 -0.32 -13.59 -12.19
CA TYR A 490 -1.74 -13.41 -11.92
C TYR A 490 -2.21 -14.20 -10.70
N LEU A 491 -1.78 -15.46 -10.53
CA LEU A 491 -2.13 -16.26 -9.37
C LEU A 491 -1.66 -15.59 -8.07
N THR A 492 -0.40 -15.16 -8.00
CA THR A 492 0.15 -14.58 -6.77
C THR A 492 -0.46 -13.24 -6.42
N MET A 493 -0.70 -12.38 -7.41
CA MET A 493 -1.39 -11.10 -7.20
C MET A 493 -2.83 -11.29 -6.77
N CYS A 494 -3.60 -12.12 -7.49
CA CYS A 494 -5.01 -12.35 -7.17
C CYS A 494 -5.19 -13.07 -5.83
N ALA A 495 -4.36 -14.08 -5.52
CA ALA A 495 -4.44 -14.79 -4.25
C ALA A 495 -4.09 -13.88 -3.06
N SER A 496 -3.11 -12.99 -3.22
CA SER A 496 -2.76 -12.03 -2.18
C SER A 496 -3.85 -10.96 -1.99
N ALA A 497 -4.44 -10.47 -3.08
CA ALA A 497 -5.57 -9.56 -3.04
C ALA A 497 -6.80 -10.22 -2.39
N ALA A 498 -7.09 -11.48 -2.72
CA ALA A 498 -8.15 -12.26 -2.09
C ALA A 498 -7.89 -12.44 -0.59
N LEU A 499 -6.66 -12.74 -0.18
CA LEU A 499 -6.29 -12.84 1.23
C LEU A 499 -6.51 -11.51 1.97
N LEU A 500 -6.13 -10.38 1.37
CA LEU A 500 -6.39 -9.04 1.91
C LEU A 500 -7.90 -8.80 2.08
N LEU A 501 -8.70 -9.06 1.03
CA LEU A 501 -10.16 -8.89 1.09
C LEU A 501 -10.82 -9.78 2.13
N VAL A 502 -10.39 -11.03 2.26
CA VAL A 502 -10.90 -11.95 3.29
C VAL A 502 -10.56 -11.46 4.69
N ARG A 503 -9.34 -10.93 4.91
CA ARG A 503 -8.95 -10.33 6.21
C ARG A 503 -9.83 -9.12 6.54
N LEU A 504 -10.05 -8.22 5.58
CA LEU A 504 -10.94 -7.05 5.75
C LEU A 504 -12.38 -7.47 6.04
N ALA A 505 -12.94 -8.42 5.28
CA ALA A 505 -14.32 -8.87 5.40
C ALA A 505 -14.60 -9.69 6.68
N LYS A 506 -13.59 -10.43 7.18
CA LYS A 506 -13.66 -11.23 8.41
C LYS A 506 -13.05 -10.52 9.62
N ALA A 507 -12.80 -9.22 9.54
CA ALA A 507 -12.32 -8.43 10.65
C ALA A 507 -13.33 -8.49 11.81
N LYS A 508 -12.84 -8.74 13.03
CA LYS A 508 -13.69 -8.92 14.22
C LYS A 508 -13.67 -7.68 15.09
N GLY A 509 -14.84 -7.34 15.64
CA GLY A 509 -14.97 -6.27 16.62
C GLY A 509 -14.94 -6.87 18.02
N HIS A 510 -14.59 -6.05 19.00
CA HIS A 510 -14.43 -6.48 20.38
C HIS A 510 -15.30 -5.63 21.29
N PHE A 511 -16.05 -6.29 22.18
CA PHE A 511 -16.69 -5.61 23.29
C PHE A 511 -15.66 -5.30 24.36
N LEU A 512 -15.66 -4.06 24.85
CA LEU A 512 -14.71 -3.60 25.84
C LEU A 512 -15.35 -3.50 27.22
N GLY A 513 -14.57 -3.81 28.24
CA GLY A 513 -14.89 -3.49 29.62
C GLY A 513 -13.84 -2.59 30.25
N ARG A 514 -14.17 -2.09 31.43
CA ARG A 514 -13.41 -1.10 32.18
C ARG A 514 -12.40 -1.79 33.08
N VAL A 515 -11.16 -1.28 33.06
CA VAL A 515 -10.07 -1.66 33.96
C VAL A 515 -9.35 -0.41 34.43
N LYS A 516 -8.99 -0.35 35.72
CA LYS A 516 -8.15 0.71 36.27
C LYS A 516 -6.68 0.39 36.03
N VAL A 517 -5.99 1.25 35.29
CA VAL A 517 -4.59 1.06 34.90
C VAL A 517 -3.69 2.04 35.65
N TYR A 518 -2.63 1.50 36.25
CA TYR A 518 -1.56 2.24 36.92
C TYR A 518 -0.31 2.22 36.04
N ARG A 519 0.32 3.38 35.83
CA ARG A 519 1.56 3.49 35.04
C ARG A 519 2.76 3.56 35.99
N HIS A 520 3.69 2.61 35.86
CA HIS A 520 4.93 2.59 36.61
C HIS A 520 6.14 2.65 35.66
N SER A 521 7.11 3.51 35.97
CA SER A 521 8.41 3.57 35.28
C SER A 521 9.46 2.82 36.08
N LYS A 522 10.58 2.42 35.44
CA LYS A 522 11.69 1.71 36.10
C LYS A 522 12.20 2.43 37.36
N ASP A 523 12.19 3.75 37.36
CA ASP A 523 12.62 4.59 38.50
C ASP A 523 11.63 4.55 39.69
N THR A 524 10.39 4.12 39.46
CA THR A 524 9.32 4.01 40.48
C THR A 524 9.16 2.59 41.03
N ILE A 525 9.78 1.56 40.42
CA ILE A 525 9.67 0.14 40.82
C ILE A 525 10.35 -0.14 42.18
N GLY A 526 11.32 0.67 42.59
CA GLY A 526 12.09 0.48 43.82
C GLY A 526 11.39 0.91 45.12
N ARG A 527 10.25 1.60 45.05
CA ARG A 527 9.44 1.94 46.24
C ARG A 527 8.36 0.87 46.40
N ARG A 528 8.17 0.42 47.66
CA ARG A 528 7.20 -0.60 48.09
C ARG A 528 5.90 -0.46 47.29
N ALA A 529 5.37 -1.58 46.80
CA ALA A 529 4.20 -1.60 45.92
C ALA A 529 3.13 -0.66 46.48
N PRO A 530 2.57 0.23 45.65
CA PRO A 530 1.70 1.30 46.09
C PRO A 530 0.36 0.64 46.33
N PHE A 531 0.16 -0.16 47.38
CA PHE A 531 -1.13 -0.76 47.68
C PHE A 531 -1.35 -0.69 49.20
N ASN A 532 -2.52 -0.22 49.62
CA ASN A 532 -2.93 -0.29 51.02
C ASN A 532 -3.36 -1.73 51.38
N ASP A 533 -3.61 -2.01 52.66
CA ASP A 533 -4.02 -3.35 53.14
C ASP A 533 -5.37 -3.84 52.56
N GLN A 534 -6.10 -2.98 51.83
CA GLN A 534 -7.32 -3.31 51.08
C GLN A 534 -7.06 -3.63 49.59
N GLY A 535 -5.82 -3.51 49.12
CA GLY A 535 -5.44 -3.76 47.72
C GLY A 535 -5.60 -2.56 46.78
N ASP A 536 -5.88 -1.36 47.30
CA ASP A 536 -6.01 -0.14 46.51
C ASP A 536 -4.69 0.59 46.37
N ALA A 537 -4.43 1.12 45.17
CA ALA A 537 -3.12 1.66 44.90
C ALA A 537 -2.84 3.00 45.61
N VAL A 538 -1.72 3.13 46.33
CA VAL A 538 -1.32 4.34 47.08
C VAL A 538 -0.32 5.18 46.26
N ASP A 539 -0.75 6.35 45.80
CA ASP A 539 0.05 7.37 45.09
C ASP A 539 0.63 6.97 43.73
N GLY A 540 -0.21 7.06 42.69
CA GLY A 540 0.19 7.17 41.30
C GLY A 540 -0.99 7.60 40.42
N PRO A 541 -0.76 8.32 39.29
CA PRO A 541 -1.84 8.71 38.39
C PRO A 541 -2.47 7.44 37.77
N SER A 542 -3.65 7.08 38.26
CA SER A 542 -4.47 6.01 37.70
C SER A 542 -5.33 6.54 36.57
N ARG A 543 -5.53 5.75 35.52
CA ARG A 543 -6.51 6.05 34.48
C ARG A 543 -7.39 4.85 34.21
N GLU A 544 -8.62 5.09 33.79
CA GLU A 544 -9.44 4.03 33.23
C GLU A 544 -8.94 3.65 31.83
N ALA A 545 -8.99 2.36 31.53
CA ALA A 545 -8.72 1.82 30.21
C ALA A 545 -9.83 0.85 29.82
N TYR A 546 -10.13 0.82 28.53
CA TYR A 546 -11.15 -0.02 27.94
C TYR A 546 -10.49 -1.14 27.13
N VAL A 547 -10.67 -2.37 27.61
CA VAL A 547 -9.93 -3.56 27.20
C VAL A 547 -10.92 -4.65 26.81
N PRO A 548 -10.63 -5.52 25.82
CA PRO A 548 -11.57 -6.55 25.38
C PRO A 548 -12.05 -7.46 26.52
N LEU A 549 -13.37 -7.67 26.59
CA LEU A 549 -14.01 -8.56 27.56
C LEU A 549 -13.62 -10.02 27.32
N LYS A 550 -13.44 -10.39 26.06
CA LYS A 550 -12.99 -11.71 25.67
C LYS A 550 -11.46 -11.75 25.72
N LYS A 551 -10.93 -12.77 26.39
CA LYS A 551 -9.48 -12.95 26.63
C LYS A 551 -8.78 -13.69 25.47
N ASP A 552 -9.17 -13.41 24.23
CA ASP A 552 -8.52 -13.93 23.02
C ASP A 552 -7.39 -13.05 22.47
N ASP A 553 -7.16 -11.89 23.11
CA ASP A 553 -6.07 -10.97 22.82
C ASP A 553 -4.83 -11.20 23.71
N ALA A 554 -3.76 -10.45 23.47
CA ALA A 554 -2.50 -10.51 24.22
C ALA A 554 -2.57 -9.95 25.66
N THR A 555 -3.77 -9.79 26.22
CA THR A 555 -4.00 -9.34 27.59
C THR A 555 -3.80 -10.45 28.62
N ASN A 556 -3.31 -10.07 29.81
CA ASN A 556 -3.10 -11.02 30.90
C ASN A 556 -4.46 -11.59 31.38
N PRO A 557 -4.66 -12.92 31.34
CA PRO A 557 -5.92 -13.54 31.71
C PRO A 557 -6.27 -13.42 33.20
N VAL A 558 -5.35 -13.00 34.06
CA VAL A 558 -5.59 -12.78 35.48
C VAL A 558 -6.36 -11.48 35.74
N VAL A 559 -6.31 -10.50 34.84
CA VAL A 559 -7.00 -9.22 35.03
C VAL A 559 -8.51 -9.43 34.90
N ASP A 560 -9.26 -8.94 35.89
CA ASP A 560 -10.71 -8.90 35.85
C ASP A 560 -11.18 -7.65 35.09
N VAL A 561 -12.06 -7.86 34.12
CA VAL A 561 -12.54 -6.81 33.21
C VAL A 561 -14.04 -6.65 33.46
N GLN A 562 -14.43 -5.50 33.99
CA GLN A 562 -15.82 -5.25 34.39
C GLN A 562 -16.60 -4.53 33.30
N SER A 563 -17.91 -4.77 33.22
CA SER A 563 -18.79 -3.94 32.38
C SER A 563 -18.79 -2.50 32.88
N PRO A 564 -18.78 -1.47 32.01
CA PRO A 564 -18.80 -0.07 32.45
C PRO A 564 -20.03 0.26 33.31
N TYR A 565 -21.22 -0.18 32.88
CA TYR A 565 -22.48 -0.05 33.61
C TYR A 565 -23.48 -1.10 33.10
N PRO A 566 -24.43 -1.59 33.94
CA PRO A 566 -25.47 -2.51 33.48
C PRO A 566 -26.31 -1.90 32.34
N GLY A 567 -26.31 -2.54 31.17
CA GLY A 567 -27.07 -2.05 30.02
C GLY A 567 -26.34 -1.05 29.11
N VAL A 568 -25.09 -0.71 29.43
CA VAL A 568 -24.20 0.11 28.58
C VAL A 568 -23.13 -0.78 27.97
N PHE A 569 -23.08 -0.85 26.64
CA PHE A 569 -22.13 -1.69 25.91
C PHE A 569 -21.14 -0.85 25.12
N VAL A 570 -19.84 -1.14 25.27
CA VAL A 570 -18.77 -0.51 24.49
C VAL A 570 -18.27 -1.50 23.43
N TYR A 571 -18.33 -1.11 22.17
CA TYR A 571 -17.91 -1.91 21.03
C TYR A 571 -16.81 -1.21 20.22
N ARG A 572 -15.68 -1.89 20.02
CA ARG A 572 -14.56 -1.40 19.21
C ARG A 572 -14.49 -2.12 17.88
N PHE A 573 -14.44 -1.35 16.80
CA PHE A 573 -14.13 -1.88 15.47
C PHE A 573 -12.66 -2.33 15.41
N GLY A 574 -12.41 -3.54 14.91
CA GLY A 574 -11.04 -4.05 14.74
C GLY A 574 -10.29 -3.42 13.56
N GLU A 575 -11.02 -3.01 12.52
CA GLU A 575 -10.50 -2.35 11.32
C GLU A 575 -11.51 -1.29 10.83
N GLY A 576 -11.30 -0.76 9.61
CA GLY A 576 -12.23 0.22 9.03
C GLY A 576 -13.64 -0.37 8.84
N PHE A 577 -14.66 0.44 9.07
CA PHE A 577 -16.07 0.05 8.93
C PHE A 577 -16.60 0.46 7.55
N ASN A 578 -16.76 -0.53 6.67
CA ASN A 578 -17.21 -0.33 5.30
C ASN A 578 -18.13 -1.48 4.83
N TYR A 579 -18.66 -1.38 3.61
CA TYR A 579 -19.58 -2.33 3.00
C TYR A 579 -19.09 -3.79 2.97
N THR A 580 -17.78 -4.04 3.05
CA THR A 580 -17.23 -5.41 3.03
C THR A 580 -17.38 -6.14 4.37
N ASN A 581 -17.46 -5.41 5.48
CA ASN A 581 -17.50 -5.98 6.83
C ASN A 581 -18.65 -5.48 7.70
N GLN A 582 -19.48 -4.54 7.22
CA GLN A 582 -20.57 -3.99 8.01
C GLN A 582 -21.49 -5.07 8.57
N ALA A 583 -22.00 -5.98 7.73
CA ALA A 583 -22.93 -7.01 8.16
C ALA A 583 -22.32 -7.87 9.28
N HIS A 584 -21.07 -8.30 9.10
CA HIS A 584 -20.38 -9.11 10.10
C HIS A 584 -20.24 -8.40 11.46
N TYR A 585 -19.90 -7.11 11.46
CA TYR A 585 -19.82 -6.32 12.68
C TYR A 585 -21.18 -6.11 13.34
N MET A 586 -22.19 -5.74 12.54
CA MET A 586 -23.53 -5.40 13.04
C MET A 586 -24.26 -6.62 13.59
N ASP A 587 -24.20 -7.75 12.89
CA ASP A 587 -24.81 -9.01 13.36
C ASP A 587 -24.18 -9.43 14.69
N GLY A 588 -22.85 -9.38 14.78
CA GLY A 588 -22.13 -9.73 16.01
C GLY A 588 -22.41 -8.75 17.15
N LEU A 589 -22.63 -7.46 16.84
CA LEU A 589 -23.01 -6.46 17.84
C LEU A 589 -24.40 -6.76 18.39
N VAL A 590 -25.39 -6.95 17.52
CA VAL A 590 -26.78 -7.23 17.90
C VAL A 590 -26.88 -8.54 18.68
N GLU A 591 -26.25 -9.61 18.20
CA GLU A 591 -26.27 -10.91 18.86
C GLU A 591 -25.74 -10.81 20.29
N TYR A 592 -24.60 -10.12 20.48
CA TYR A 592 -24.02 -9.97 21.79
C TYR A 592 -24.89 -9.10 22.71
N VAL A 593 -25.37 -7.95 22.23
CA VAL A 593 -26.20 -7.03 23.02
C VAL A 593 -27.49 -7.72 23.46
N MET A 594 -28.22 -8.37 22.55
CA MET A 594 -29.48 -9.07 22.89
C MET A 594 -29.28 -10.30 23.79
N LYS A 595 -28.10 -10.92 23.73
CA LYS A 595 -27.75 -12.03 24.64
C LYS A 595 -27.48 -11.53 26.07
N HIS A 596 -26.85 -10.37 26.24
CA HIS A 596 -26.42 -9.84 27.53
C HIS A 596 -27.33 -8.74 28.10
N SER A 597 -28.44 -8.43 27.42
CA SER A 597 -29.49 -7.56 27.93
C SER A 597 -30.84 -8.27 27.89
N ARG A 598 -31.82 -7.70 28.58
CA ARG A 598 -33.23 -8.08 28.47
C ARG A 598 -34.05 -6.95 27.89
N ARG A 599 -35.26 -7.28 27.45
CA ARG A 599 -36.24 -6.30 26.99
C ARG A 599 -36.83 -5.51 28.16
N THR A 600 -37.19 -4.28 27.88
CA THR A 600 -37.91 -3.40 28.81
C THR A 600 -39.34 -3.90 29.03
N ILE A 601 -40.04 -4.24 27.94
CA ILE A 601 -41.37 -4.87 27.96
C ILE A 601 -41.22 -6.37 27.67
N LEU A 602 -41.62 -7.21 28.63
CA LEU A 602 -41.46 -8.67 28.53
C LEU A 602 -42.55 -9.35 27.66
N ASP A 603 -43.75 -8.78 27.56
CA ASP A 603 -44.82 -9.26 26.68
C ASP A 603 -45.47 -8.07 25.95
N ARG A 604 -44.95 -7.76 24.76
CA ARG A 604 -45.36 -6.61 23.94
C ARG A 604 -46.71 -6.83 23.24
N TYR A 605 -46.98 -8.06 22.80
CA TYR A 605 -48.06 -8.35 21.87
C TYR A 605 -49.26 -8.93 22.61
N GLU A 606 -50.32 -8.12 22.73
CA GLU A 606 -51.59 -8.55 23.35
C GLU A 606 -52.22 -9.74 22.61
N LYS A 607 -52.08 -9.81 21.28
CA LYS A 607 -52.59 -10.91 20.45
C LYS A 607 -51.46 -11.81 19.99
N LEU A 608 -51.68 -13.13 20.09
CA LEU A 608 -50.73 -14.15 19.64
C LEU A 608 -50.37 -14.02 18.15
N GLY A 609 -51.30 -13.55 17.30
CA GLY A 609 -51.09 -13.37 15.86
C GLY A 609 -50.24 -12.14 15.49
N ASP A 610 -50.08 -11.19 16.41
CA ASP A 610 -49.26 -9.99 16.18
C ASP A 610 -47.79 -10.25 16.52
N ARG A 611 -47.47 -11.40 17.15
CA ARG A 611 -46.10 -11.82 17.46
C ARG A 611 -45.35 -12.17 16.18
N PRO A 612 -44.20 -11.52 15.89
CA PRO A 612 -43.44 -11.87 14.72
C PRO A 612 -42.75 -13.23 14.94
N TRP A 613 -42.51 -13.97 13.86
CA TRP A 613 -42.00 -15.35 13.91
C TRP A 613 -40.63 -15.48 14.58
N ASN A 614 -39.82 -14.42 14.51
CA ASN A 614 -38.49 -14.31 15.14
C ASN A 614 -38.58 -13.88 16.62
N ASP A 615 -39.79 -13.63 17.11
CA ASP A 615 -40.09 -13.28 18.50
C ASP A 615 -41.41 -13.93 18.97
N PRO A 616 -41.46 -15.27 19.09
CA PRO A 616 -42.69 -15.97 19.42
C PRO A 616 -43.16 -15.75 20.88
N GLY A 617 -42.34 -15.10 21.71
CA GLY A 617 -42.57 -14.96 23.15
C GLY A 617 -42.59 -16.31 23.88
N PRO A 618 -43.07 -16.35 25.13
CA PRO A 618 -43.23 -17.60 25.87
C PRO A 618 -44.21 -18.54 25.14
N ARG A 619 -43.92 -19.85 25.19
CA ARG A 619 -44.79 -20.91 24.62
C ARG A 619 -46.20 -20.81 25.20
N ARG A 620 -47.21 -21.22 24.42
CA ARG A 620 -48.63 -21.18 24.84
C ARG A 620 -48.82 -21.83 26.22
N GLY A 621 -49.18 -21.03 27.24
CA GLY A 621 -49.39 -21.47 28.62
C GLY A 621 -48.17 -21.34 29.56
N ALA A 622 -47.00 -20.96 29.07
CA ALA A 622 -45.84 -20.64 29.90
C ALA A 622 -45.98 -19.22 30.47
N LYS A 623 -45.69 -19.05 31.76
CA LYS A 623 -45.60 -17.73 32.39
C LYS A 623 -44.37 -17.00 31.87
N ILE A 624 -44.48 -15.67 31.74
CA ILE A 624 -43.36 -14.79 31.44
C ILE A 624 -42.30 -15.00 32.53
N ASP A 625 -41.04 -15.15 32.13
CA ASP A 625 -39.92 -15.22 33.06
C ASP A 625 -39.69 -13.83 33.66
N LEU A 626 -40.23 -13.62 34.87
CA LEU A 626 -40.07 -12.39 35.63
C LEU A 626 -38.74 -12.35 36.40
N GLU A 627 -37.95 -13.44 36.36
CA GLU A 627 -36.69 -13.59 37.09
C GLU A 627 -35.45 -13.32 36.21
N ASP A 628 -35.62 -12.83 34.97
CA ASP A 628 -34.49 -12.46 34.10
C ASP A 628 -33.66 -11.32 34.72
N THR A 629 -32.48 -11.67 35.25
CA THR A 629 -31.56 -10.77 35.95
C THR A 629 -30.70 -9.91 35.03
N ARG A 630 -30.81 -10.06 33.70
CA ARG A 630 -30.04 -9.25 32.75
C ARG A 630 -30.47 -7.77 32.80
N PRO A 631 -29.56 -6.83 32.51
CA PRO A 631 -29.91 -5.42 32.50
C PRO A 631 -30.74 -5.04 31.26
N ILE A 632 -31.53 -3.99 31.39
CA ILE A 632 -32.22 -3.36 30.25
C ILE A 632 -31.18 -2.63 29.40
N LEU A 633 -31.30 -2.68 28.08
CA LEU A 633 -30.42 -1.96 27.16
C LEU A 633 -30.64 -0.45 27.29
N ARG A 634 -29.58 0.31 27.64
CA ARG A 634 -29.61 1.77 27.79
C ARG A 634 -28.84 2.50 26.69
N ALA A 635 -27.60 2.07 26.44
CA ALA A 635 -26.72 2.75 25.50
C ALA A 635 -25.72 1.81 24.81
N VAL A 636 -25.35 2.16 23.58
CA VAL A 636 -24.28 1.54 22.80
C VAL A 636 -23.24 2.60 22.46
N ILE A 637 -21.98 2.30 22.80
CA ILE A 637 -20.84 3.17 22.56
C ILE A 637 -19.95 2.52 21.51
N LEU A 638 -19.74 3.21 20.40
CA LEU A 638 -18.90 2.74 19.30
C LEU A 638 -17.54 3.44 19.34
N ASP A 639 -16.48 2.67 19.62
CA ASP A 639 -15.09 3.13 19.49
C ASP A 639 -14.65 3.06 18.03
N CYS A 640 -14.66 4.23 17.38
CA CYS A 640 -14.32 4.43 15.97
C CYS A 640 -12.84 4.74 15.74
N SER A 641 -11.95 4.43 16.69
CA SER A 641 -10.51 4.69 16.56
C SER A 641 -9.87 4.06 15.30
N ALA A 642 -10.39 2.91 14.84
CA ALA A 642 -9.97 2.27 13.58
C ALA A 642 -10.76 2.74 12.34
N VAL A 643 -11.81 3.56 12.52
CA VAL A 643 -12.75 3.96 11.46
C VAL A 643 -12.51 5.40 11.05
N ASN A 644 -11.88 5.59 9.90
CA ASN A 644 -11.66 6.94 9.34
C ASN A 644 -12.76 7.36 8.35
N ASN A 645 -13.15 6.47 7.45
CA ASN A 645 -14.16 6.70 6.40
C ASN A 645 -15.26 5.66 6.53
N ILE A 646 -16.50 6.06 6.22
CA ILE A 646 -17.68 5.18 6.21
C ILE A 646 -18.43 5.41 4.89
N ASP A 647 -19.01 4.34 4.34
CA ASP A 647 -19.85 4.39 3.14
C ASP A 647 -21.36 4.27 3.46
N VAL A 648 -22.17 4.38 2.41
CA VAL A 648 -23.64 4.39 2.51
C VAL A 648 -24.18 3.08 3.10
N THR A 649 -23.66 1.93 2.68
CA THR A 649 -24.09 0.62 3.18
C THR A 649 -23.78 0.48 4.66
N SER A 650 -22.59 0.95 5.07
CA SER A 650 -22.19 0.97 6.47
C SER A 650 -23.12 1.78 7.37
N ILE A 651 -23.52 2.97 6.91
CA ILE A 651 -24.44 3.84 7.64
C ILE A 651 -25.84 3.24 7.68
N GLN A 652 -26.33 2.71 6.56
CA GLN A 652 -27.64 2.07 6.53
C GLN A 652 -27.69 0.89 7.50
N GLY A 653 -26.65 0.07 7.55
CA GLY A 653 -26.52 -1.00 8.53
C GLY A 653 -26.63 -0.54 9.98
N LEU A 654 -26.01 0.60 10.33
CA LEU A 654 -26.16 1.20 11.67
C LEU A 654 -27.58 1.69 11.92
N VAL A 655 -28.25 2.29 10.93
CA VAL A 655 -29.64 2.74 11.04
C VAL A 655 -30.58 1.56 11.28
N ASP A 656 -30.38 0.45 10.57
CA ASP A 656 -31.17 -0.77 10.70
C ASP A 656 -30.99 -1.39 12.09
N VAL A 657 -29.74 -1.47 12.57
CA VAL A 657 -29.43 -1.94 13.92
C VAL A 657 -30.02 -1.02 14.99
N ARG A 658 -29.93 0.31 14.83
CA ARG A 658 -30.58 1.25 15.74
C ARG A 658 -32.08 0.97 15.80
N GLY A 659 -32.76 0.85 14.66
CA GLY A 659 -34.18 0.53 14.61
C GLY A 659 -34.51 -0.79 15.32
N GLN A 660 -33.68 -1.81 15.14
CA GLN A 660 -33.84 -3.11 15.79
C GLN A 660 -33.65 -3.04 17.31
N LEU A 661 -32.63 -2.32 17.78
CA LEU A 661 -32.32 -2.19 19.22
C LEU A 661 -33.26 -1.21 19.93
N ASP A 662 -33.70 -0.13 19.28
CA ASP A 662 -34.75 0.77 19.79
C ASP A 662 -36.06 -0.02 19.95
N HIS A 663 -36.41 -0.84 18.95
CA HIS A 663 -37.55 -1.75 19.10
C HIS A 663 -37.32 -2.81 20.18
N TYR A 664 -36.09 -3.18 20.53
CA TYR A 664 -35.84 -4.11 21.63
C TYR A 664 -35.95 -3.44 23.02
N ALA A 665 -35.64 -2.14 23.11
CA ALA A 665 -35.59 -1.37 24.36
C ALA A 665 -36.85 -0.50 24.64
N GLU A 666 -37.81 -0.43 23.72
CA GLU A 666 -39.06 0.33 23.84
C GLU A 666 -39.75 0.15 25.22
N PRO A 667 -40.29 1.22 25.85
CA PRO A 667 -40.61 2.54 25.29
C PRO A 667 -39.41 3.49 25.14
N GLU A 668 -38.27 3.16 25.74
CA GLU A 668 -37.08 4.02 25.69
C GLU A 668 -36.26 3.78 24.42
N ALA A 669 -35.65 4.85 23.90
CA ALA A 669 -34.70 4.75 22.79
C ALA A 669 -33.28 4.47 23.32
N VAL A 670 -32.52 3.67 22.57
CA VAL A 670 -31.12 3.35 22.92
C VAL A 670 -30.24 4.55 22.56
N GLU A 671 -29.39 4.99 23.47
CA GLU A 671 -28.43 6.06 23.19
C GLU A 671 -27.22 5.54 22.40
N TRP A 672 -26.86 6.24 21.33
CA TRP A 672 -25.75 5.87 20.45
C TRP A 672 -24.62 6.89 20.54
N HIS A 673 -23.56 6.53 21.25
CA HIS A 673 -22.37 7.37 21.43
C HIS A 673 -21.23 6.89 20.53
N PHE A 674 -20.43 7.84 20.05
CA PHE A 674 -19.34 7.57 19.13
C PHE A 674 -18.06 8.21 19.64
N ALA A 675 -17.04 7.41 19.92
CA ALA A 675 -15.72 7.88 20.33
C ALA A 675 -14.76 7.89 19.14
N HIS A 676 -13.78 8.82 19.14
CA HIS A 676 -12.68 8.89 18.17
C HIS A 676 -13.08 9.11 16.69
N VAL A 677 -14.26 9.67 16.41
CA VAL A 677 -14.62 10.03 15.03
C VAL A 677 -13.94 11.35 14.66
N ASN A 678 -12.81 11.31 13.95
CA ASN A 678 -12.04 12.52 13.63
C ASN A 678 -12.39 13.14 12.26
N ASN A 679 -12.87 12.34 11.32
CA ASN A 679 -13.18 12.82 9.98
C ASN A 679 -14.54 13.54 9.93
N ARG A 680 -14.53 14.81 9.50
CA ARG A 680 -15.74 15.66 9.34
C ARG A 680 -16.76 15.06 8.37
N TRP A 681 -16.33 14.39 7.30
CA TRP A 681 -17.25 13.74 6.37
C TRP A 681 -17.95 12.54 7.00
N THR A 682 -17.24 11.77 7.82
CA THR A 682 -17.80 10.65 8.58
C THR A 682 -18.79 11.13 9.64
N ARG A 683 -18.44 12.18 10.41
CA ARG A 683 -19.36 12.83 11.36
C ARG A 683 -20.62 13.33 10.67
N ARG A 684 -20.48 14.00 9.54
CA ARG A 684 -21.60 14.47 8.72
C ARG A 684 -22.49 13.30 8.29
N ALA A 685 -21.89 12.21 7.82
CA ALA A 685 -22.64 11.06 7.33
C ALA A 685 -23.45 10.36 8.45
N LEU A 686 -22.85 10.21 9.64
CA LEU A 686 -23.54 9.73 10.85
C LEU A 686 -24.65 10.69 11.29
N ALA A 687 -24.37 12.00 11.31
CA ALA A 687 -25.36 13.02 11.67
C ALA A 687 -26.57 13.04 10.74
N VAL A 688 -26.36 12.89 9.42
CA VAL A 688 -27.44 12.79 8.43
C VAL A 688 -28.33 11.57 8.68
N ALA A 689 -27.77 10.47 9.19
CA ALA A 689 -28.52 9.29 9.59
C ALA A 689 -29.25 9.43 10.94
N GLY A 690 -29.16 10.60 11.59
CA GLY A 690 -29.80 10.88 12.87
C GLY A 690 -28.99 10.41 14.08
N PHE A 691 -27.68 10.22 13.94
CA PHE A 691 -26.77 9.99 15.06
C PHE A 691 -26.13 11.31 15.53
N GLY A 692 -25.48 11.31 16.69
CA GLY A 692 -24.75 12.48 17.18
C GLY A 692 -25.56 13.40 18.11
N PHE A 693 -26.86 13.16 18.31
CA PHE A 693 -27.75 13.91 19.21
C PHE A 693 -28.87 13.00 19.75
N PRO A 694 -29.52 13.37 20.88
CA PRO A 694 -30.60 12.58 21.47
C PRO A 694 -31.83 12.52 20.55
N SER A 695 -32.55 11.40 20.61
CA SER A 695 -33.77 11.17 19.81
C SER A 695 -34.92 12.05 20.31
N VAL A 696 -35.64 12.70 19.39
CA VAL A 696 -36.80 13.56 19.71
C VAL A 696 -37.94 12.79 20.41
N LYS A 697 -37.96 11.45 20.30
CA LYS A 697 -38.95 10.59 20.96
C LYS A 697 -38.67 10.36 22.46
N ASP A 698 -37.53 10.78 22.99
CA ASP A 698 -37.18 10.56 24.39
C ASP A 698 -37.91 11.59 25.28
N GLU A 699 -38.90 11.14 26.05
CA GLU A 699 -39.73 11.99 26.93
C GLU A 699 -38.90 12.69 28.03
N HIS A 700 -37.64 12.28 28.23
CA HIS A 700 -36.74 12.80 29.27
C HIS A 700 -35.72 13.83 28.76
N LEU A 701 -35.89 14.39 27.55
CA LEU A 701 -34.96 15.36 26.96
C LEU A 701 -34.62 16.56 27.89
N GLY A 702 -35.56 16.99 28.75
CA GLY A 702 -35.36 18.09 29.70
C GLY A 702 -34.44 17.76 30.89
N ARG A 703 -34.12 16.49 31.13
CA ARG A 703 -33.22 16.02 32.21
C ARG A 703 -31.93 15.38 31.68
N TRP A 704 -31.71 15.43 30.37
CA TRP A 704 -30.54 14.89 29.71
C TRP A 704 -29.25 15.64 30.12
N LYS A 705 -28.17 14.90 30.40
CA LYS A 705 -26.90 15.43 30.92
C LYS A 705 -25.76 15.20 29.90
N PRO A 706 -25.51 16.13 28.97
CA PRO A 706 -24.36 16.01 28.08
C PRO A 706 -23.04 16.18 28.83
N VAL A 707 -22.03 15.42 28.41
CA VAL A 707 -20.64 15.61 28.82
C VAL A 707 -19.88 16.19 27.64
N TYR A 708 -19.18 17.31 27.88
CA TYR A 708 -18.36 17.99 26.88
C TYR A 708 -16.90 18.03 27.32
N SER A 709 -15.97 17.88 26.36
CA SER A 709 -14.54 17.97 26.62
C SER A 709 -14.01 19.36 26.27
N PHE A 710 -13.24 19.96 27.18
CA PHE A 710 -12.64 21.28 27.00
C PHE A 710 -11.11 21.22 27.07
N ALA A 711 -10.44 22.14 26.38
CA ALA A 711 -8.99 22.31 26.44
C ALA A 711 -8.63 23.77 26.75
N PRO A 712 -7.54 24.02 27.50
CA PRO A 712 -7.04 25.38 27.71
C PRO A 712 -6.53 25.98 26.40
N VAL A 713 -6.87 27.25 26.17
CA VAL A 713 -6.41 28.04 25.02
C VAL A 713 -5.40 29.07 25.48
N ASP A 714 -4.19 29.02 24.91
CA ASP A 714 -3.19 30.06 25.13
C ASP A 714 -3.63 31.39 24.52
N ALA A 715 -3.50 32.47 25.27
CA ALA A 715 -3.93 33.81 24.86
C ALA A 715 -3.27 34.30 23.55
N ALA A 716 -2.08 33.80 23.19
CA ALA A 716 -1.40 34.13 21.95
C ALA A 716 -2.00 33.45 20.69
N SER A 717 -2.76 32.37 20.88
CA SER A 717 -3.36 31.57 19.81
C SER A 717 -4.75 32.08 19.40
N ALA A 718 -5.42 32.83 20.28
CA ALA A 718 -6.76 33.36 20.06
C ALA A 718 -6.82 34.39 18.91
N ASP A 719 -5.70 35.05 18.60
CA ASP A 719 -5.61 36.13 17.60
C ASP A 719 -5.28 35.64 16.17
N GLN A 720 -5.05 34.34 15.96
CA GLN A 720 -4.62 33.77 14.66
C GLN A 720 -5.64 32.80 14.02
N GLY A 721 -6.82 32.63 14.61
CA GLY A 721 -7.89 31.80 14.03
C GLY A 721 -8.58 32.48 12.84
N PRO A 722 -8.99 31.75 11.78
CA PRO A 722 -9.81 32.34 10.72
C PRO A 722 -11.17 32.73 11.31
N HIS A 723 -11.44 34.03 11.41
CA HIS A 723 -12.77 34.57 11.72
C HIS A 723 -13.78 34.15 10.64
N ILE A 724 -14.44 33.01 10.85
CA ILE A 724 -15.76 32.74 10.26
C ILE A 724 -16.77 33.18 11.32
N ALA A 725 -16.86 34.50 11.53
CA ALA A 725 -17.95 35.09 12.28
C ALA A 725 -19.20 34.98 11.40
N SER A 726 -20.17 34.19 11.87
CA SER A 726 -21.47 34.06 11.24
C SER A 726 -22.21 35.41 11.30
N GLN A 727 -22.24 36.13 10.19
CA GLN A 727 -23.26 37.15 9.96
C GLN A 727 -24.62 36.45 9.81
N ARG A 728 -25.38 36.40 10.89
CA ARG A 728 -26.85 36.37 10.82
C ARG A 728 -27.38 37.62 11.48
N SER A 729 -27.90 38.49 10.63
CA SER A 729 -28.73 39.64 10.92
C SER A 729 -29.76 39.35 12.01
N ARG A 730 -29.67 40.08 13.11
CA ARG A 730 -30.80 40.37 13.99
C ARG A 730 -31.21 41.81 13.70
N ASP A 731 -32.32 41.96 12.99
CA ASP A 731 -33.17 43.13 13.14
C ASP A 731 -33.86 42.98 14.50
N GLU A 732 -33.66 43.94 15.40
CA GLU A 732 -34.67 44.52 16.32
C GLU A 732 -34.01 45.48 17.33
N GLU A 733 -34.32 46.75 17.09
CA GLU A 733 -34.59 47.89 17.98
C GLU A 733 -33.70 48.24 19.20
N ASP A 734 -33.15 49.45 19.06
CA ASP A 734 -32.75 50.47 20.02
C ASP A 734 -33.31 50.40 21.46
N ALA A 735 -32.39 50.49 22.43
CA ALA A 735 -32.56 51.37 23.59
C ALA A 735 -31.19 51.78 24.16
N ILE A 736 -30.85 53.06 23.98
CA ILE A 736 -29.71 53.74 24.61
C ILE A 736 -30.08 54.13 26.05
N SER A 737 -29.20 53.85 27.01
CA SER A 737 -29.02 54.69 28.21
C SER A 737 -27.64 54.51 28.86
N PRO A 738 -27.10 55.55 29.54
CA PRO A 738 -25.67 55.76 29.64
C PRO A 738 -25.02 55.34 30.98
N SER A 739 -23.76 54.93 30.86
CA SER A 739 -22.62 55.01 31.80
C SER A 739 -22.87 55.39 33.27
N LYS A 740 -22.36 54.56 34.19
CA LYS A 740 -21.75 54.99 35.46
C LYS A 740 -20.73 53.95 35.96
N GLY A 741 -19.56 54.42 36.39
CA GLY A 741 -18.70 53.72 37.34
C GLY A 741 -17.36 53.23 36.77
N VAL A 742 -16.38 54.14 36.74
CA VAL A 742 -14.96 53.76 36.76
C VAL A 742 -14.66 53.31 38.19
N ASP A 743 -14.20 52.07 38.36
CA ASP A 743 -13.41 51.67 39.53
C ASP A 743 -12.17 50.92 39.03
N GLU A 744 -11.03 51.57 39.24
CA GLU A 744 -9.70 51.00 39.07
C GLU A 744 -9.36 50.10 40.27
N GLY A 745 -8.76 48.94 39.99
CA GLY A 745 -7.94 48.24 40.98
C GLY A 745 -8.38 46.83 41.37
N ALA A 746 -8.20 45.86 40.47
CA ALA A 746 -7.83 44.50 40.87
C ALA A 746 -7.11 43.80 39.72
N ALA A 747 -5.84 43.48 39.92
CA ALA A 747 -5.07 42.61 39.03
C ALA A 747 -5.76 41.24 38.94
N ARG A 748 -6.58 41.04 37.91
CA ARG A 748 -7.10 39.71 37.55
C ARG A 748 -5.93 38.89 37.04
N ARG A 749 -5.55 37.86 37.82
CA ARG A 749 -4.84 36.68 37.31
C ARG A 749 -5.55 36.27 36.02
N GLY A 750 -4.81 36.13 34.92
CA GLY A 750 -5.39 35.74 33.64
C GLY A 750 -6.10 34.41 33.78
N ASP A 751 -7.44 34.43 33.75
CA ASP A 751 -8.25 33.23 33.61
C ASP A 751 -7.85 32.59 32.27
N GLY A 752 -7.25 31.40 32.34
CA GLY A 752 -7.00 30.59 31.15
C GLY A 752 -8.35 30.26 30.52
N LYS A 753 -8.61 30.79 29.32
CA LYS A 753 -9.85 30.51 28.60
C LYS A 753 -9.88 29.03 28.22
N LEU A 754 -10.96 28.34 28.57
CA LEU A 754 -11.24 26.99 28.12
C LEU A 754 -12.03 27.05 26.82
N ALA A 755 -11.74 26.20 25.84
CA ALA A 755 -12.53 26.07 24.62
C ALA A 755 -13.00 24.63 24.43
N ALA A 756 -14.22 24.47 23.90
CA ALA A 756 -14.76 23.17 23.56
C ALA A 756 -13.90 22.48 22.48
N LEU A 757 -13.49 21.23 22.75
CA LEU A 757 -12.65 20.47 21.83
C LEU A 757 -13.43 19.92 20.64
N GLN A 758 -14.75 19.72 20.80
CA GLN A 758 -15.65 19.19 19.79
C GLN A 758 -16.94 20.01 19.71
N GLY A 759 -17.66 19.89 18.60
CA GLY A 759 -18.86 20.67 18.32
C GLY A 759 -19.98 20.39 19.33
N LEU A 760 -20.45 21.43 20.03
CA LEU A 760 -21.54 21.31 21.02
C LEU A 760 -22.87 20.88 20.38
N ASN A 761 -23.06 21.17 19.08
CA ASN A 761 -24.21 20.73 18.29
C ASN A 761 -24.30 19.21 18.06
N ARG A 762 -23.29 18.44 18.49
CA ARG A 762 -23.21 16.99 18.32
C ARG A 762 -22.72 16.29 19.60
N PRO A 763 -23.50 16.31 20.68
CA PRO A 763 -23.09 15.86 22.01
C PRO A 763 -22.80 14.35 22.13
N PHE A 764 -23.20 13.52 21.16
CA PHE A 764 -22.87 12.09 21.17
C PHE A 764 -21.59 11.74 20.41
N PHE A 765 -20.88 12.74 19.84
CA PHE A 765 -19.50 12.56 19.40
C PHE A 765 -18.57 12.95 20.55
N HIS A 766 -17.76 11.98 20.97
CA HIS A 766 -16.84 12.10 22.09
C HIS A 766 -15.39 12.01 21.62
N ILE A 767 -14.47 12.65 22.36
CA ILE A 767 -13.05 12.61 22.05
C ILE A 767 -12.46 11.22 22.26
N ASP A 768 -12.87 10.55 23.34
CA ASP A 768 -12.44 9.23 23.71
C ASP A 768 -13.59 8.39 24.30
N VAL A 769 -13.29 7.12 24.57
CA VAL A 769 -14.26 6.16 25.11
C VAL A 769 -14.64 6.50 26.55
N ALA A 770 -13.75 7.11 27.34
CA ALA A 770 -14.03 7.43 28.73
C ALA A 770 -15.11 8.51 28.82
N ALA A 771 -14.97 9.60 28.05
CA ALA A 771 -15.98 10.65 27.93
C ALA A 771 -17.33 10.11 27.41
N ALA A 772 -17.28 9.20 26.44
CA ALA A 772 -18.49 8.55 25.93
C ALA A 772 -19.21 7.70 26.99
N VAL A 773 -18.45 6.93 27.78
CA VAL A 773 -18.99 6.11 28.88
C VAL A 773 -19.53 6.99 29.99
N GLU A 774 -18.80 8.02 30.41
CA GLU A 774 -19.25 8.97 31.42
C GLU A 774 -20.58 9.62 31.03
N SER A 775 -20.71 10.06 29.77
CA SER A 775 -21.95 10.61 29.23
C SER A 775 -23.09 9.60 29.22
N ALA A 776 -22.84 8.37 28.77
CA ALA A 776 -23.87 7.34 28.69
C ALA A 776 -24.33 6.88 30.09
N VAL A 777 -23.41 6.76 31.04
CA VAL A 777 -23.72 6.36 32.43
C VAL A 777 -24.51 7.45 33.14
N ALA A 778 -24.13 8.73 33.01
CA ALA A 778 -24.86 9.84 33.62
C ALA A 778 -26.33 9.90 33.15
N ASN A 779 -26.59 9.60 31.87
CA ASN A 779 -27.95 9.52 31.33
C ASN A 779 -28.69 8.26 31.76
N ALA A 780 -28.00 7.10 31.78
CA ALA A 780 -28.59 5.84 32.25
C ALA A 780 -29.03 5.90 33.72
N GLU A 781 -28.20 6.47 34.60
CA GLU A 781 -28.55 6.68 36.02
C GLU A 781 -29.77 7.59 36.17
N THR A 782 -29.84 8.66 35.39
CA THR A 782 -30.99 9.57 35.39
C THR A 782 -32.28 8.87 34.93
N LYS A 783 -32.18 7.92 33.99
CA LYS A 783 -33.32 7.09 33.53
C LYS A 783 -33.75 6.08 34.60
N ASP A 784 -32.80 5.46 35.30
CA ASP A 784 -33.07 4.52 36.38
C ASP A 784 -33.73 5.18 37.60
N GLU A 785 -33.45 6.46 37.87
CA GLU A 785 -34.11 7.25 38.92
C GLU A 785 -35.60 7.56 38.60
N VAL A 786 -35.98 7.58 37.32
CA VAL A 786 -37.31 8.04 36.85
C VAL A 786 -38.27 6.87 36.59
N SER A 787 -37.77 5.70 36.18
CA SER A 787 -38.60 4.51 35.91
C SER A 787 -39.11 3.86 37.23
N PRO A 788 -40.43 3.90 37.55
CA PRO A 788 -40.97 3.36 38.80
C PRO A 788 -40.95 1.82 38.85
N THR A 789 -40.65 1.15 37.75
CA THR A 789 -40.80 -0.31 37.58
C THR A 789 -39.77 -1.12 38.37
N ASN A 790 -38.68 -0.51 38.85
CA ASN A 790 -37.72 -1.17 39.76
C ASN A 790 -38.12 -1.10 41.24
N SER A 791 -39.16 -0.35 41.60
CA SER A 791 -39.64 -0.28 43.00
C SER A 791 -40.42 -1.52 43.46
N ILE A 792 -40.82 -2.41 42.54
CA ILE A 792 -41.56 -3.64 42.86
C ILE A 792 -40.62 -4.78 43.34
N LEU A 793 -39.30 -4.65 43.18
CA LEU A 793 -38.32 -5.65 43.62
C LEU A 793 -37.50 -5.27 44.86
N LYS A 794 -37.75 -4.10 45.48
CA LYS A 794 -37.12 -3.70 46.74
C LYS A 794 -38.02 -3.83 47.98
N SER A 795 -39.22 -4.40 47.83
CA SER A 795 -40.10 -4.78 48.94
C SER A 795 -40.60 -6.21 48.72
N GLY A 796 -39.75 -7.17 49.02
CA GLY A 796 -40.03 -8.61 49.03
C GLY A 796 -39.00 -9.33 49.87
#